data_AF-A0A7C5SFP7-F1
#
_entry.id   AF-A0A7C5SFP7-F1
#
_cell.length_a   1.000
_cell.length_b   1.000
_cell.length_c   1.000
_cell.angle_alpha   90.00
_cell.angle_beta   90.00
_cell.angle_gamma   90.00
#
_symmetry.space_group_name_H-M   'P 1'
#
loop_
_entity.id
_entity.type
_entity.pdbx_description
1 polymer ?
#
loop_
_entity_poly.entity_id
_entity_poly.type
_entity_poly.pdbx_seq_one_letter_code
_entity_poly.pdbx_strand_id
1 'polypeptide(L)'
;MKLLFWIEPLVEMGRPVWKSAWVSEFAAGMIETLESTRPSSPDSFLVAAGATVLESLAPPVGASCVAFEERELRGGLESMSNLEITSGWYLGSFDQQQLETTAAVVRHRLGDFVPDVIVTHSPAPYLRRAFPDALILHREYGPFSRKPFTKTWYLDPCGMYRQGFAQRFATQIADLPAPTEEQCHALEDFRARCLELLGRRNPFRWWIHQQRRRFRHLVLLPLQFFGYYAIDANCPWRDPWEQLEAVLASVPREIGVVVTTHPEYNLLDDELVACLRRRHPHFLFHEHFENTYACSHFLLPEVDALLTVSSALGWQALVWKIPLVALGPCYRPLARGGLEDLERILGEPREEDETWPRWLLGHYAIPAAYLHDGRWLRAFLERSRSRWAAGPPEPTFFEPIAPLEEILAHHLSQLDSSVPHPGSSPSRDRLLERCARFSAQQALAPSAEGAIEYSVEEILAGCLAPARGGRWEEALTRLDQARGHLERMLEWIGANRALVEQASAADAAGQAAGKWLDQAEALDDPALAAQIAEKVLSLPALTGVVRARGERLLSRLARRSGRLGAAVDHGLRALAADPFQDGGQELLDGLLDAPEVLAAGRRAAEDLGLGEYFCLHLALAPPAGDQRWPGWEQLWAGLAPPLIYLGAAEDAPASGEARVLEAPSGELTAALLERALLVFVEDPASAVACAAAGSSGVFLAREGWARLVDSSVVECLSGPWGRLRELAAADVLGRLDERLPGLVNPEAV
;
A
#
# COMPACT_ATOMS: atom_id res chain seq x y z
N MET A 1 -5.10 -37.05 10.28
CA MET A 1 -6.33 -36.30 9.93
C MET A 1 -6.48 -36.28 8.42
N LYS A 2 -7.70 -36.40 7.89
CA LYS A 2 -8.01 -36.26 6.46
C LYS A 2 -8.54 -34.85 6.19
N LEU A 3 -7.82 -34.04 5.42
CA LEU A 3 -8.21 -32.67 5.11
C LEU A 3 -8.55 -32.52 3.63
N LEU A 4 -9.71 -31.94 3.35
CA LEU A 4 -10.11 -31.51 2.01
C LEU A 4 -9.98 -30.00 1.89
N PHE A 5 -9.19 -29.52 0.94
CA PHE A 5 -9.22 -28.13 0.49
C PHE A 5 -10.17 -28.03 -0.69
N TRP A 6 -11.34 -27.45 -0.48
CA TRP A 6 -12.36 -27.25 -1.50
C TRP A 6 -12.26 -25.85 -2.09
N ILE A 7 -11.80 -25.76 -3.33
CA ILE A 7 -11.68 -24.52 -4.09
C ILE A 7 -12.81 -24.53 -5.12
N GLU A 8 -13.74 -23.58 -5.02
CA GLU A 8 -14.96 -23.54 -5.84
C GLU A 8 -14.71 -23.78 -7.33
N PRO A 9 -15.18 -24.92 -7.88
CA PRO A 9 -14.86 -25.27 -9.26
C PRO A 9 -15.61 -24.46 -10.33
N LEU A 10 -16.70 -23.76 -9.97
CA LEU A 10 -17.38 -22.88 -10.92
C LEU A 10 -16.52 -21.67 -11.32
N VAL A 11 -16.54 -21.30 -12.62
CA VAL A 11 -15.85 -20.09 -13.10
C VAL A 11 -16.59 -18.84 -12.65
N GLU A 12 -15.94 -18.03 -11.81
CA GLU A 12 -16.47 -16.75 -11.35
C GLU A 12 -15.84 -15.59 -12.10
N MET A 13 -16.58 -14.48 -12.25
CA MET A 13 -16.15 -13.28 -12.96
C MET A 13 -15.67 -13.50 -14.41
N GLY A 14 -16.05 -14.63 -15.02
CA GLY A 14 -15.58 -15.01 -16.37
C GLY A 14 -14.07 -15.29 -16.45
N ARG A 15 -13.41 -15.62 -15.32
CA ARG A 15 -11.96 -15.84 -15.25
C ARG A 15 -11.65 -17.28 -14.81
N PRO A 16 -11.38 -18.22 -15.73
CA PRO A 16 -11.25 -19.65 -15.41
C PRO A 16 -10.15 -20.01 -14.40
N VAL A 17 -9.06 -19.22 -14.38
CA VAL A 17 -7.90 -19.44 -13.50
C VAL A 17 -7.82 -18.44 -12.34
N TRP A 18 -8.87 -17.65 -12.10
CA TRP A 18 -8.89 -16.62 -11.04
C TRP A 18 -8.54 -17.16 -9.65
N LYS A 19 -8.89 -18.42 -9.36
CA LYS A 19 -8.70 -19.06 -8.05
C LYS A 19 -7.37 -19.79 -7.90
N SER A 20 -6.44 -19.63 -8.85
CA SER A 20 -5.16 -20.34 -8.83
C SER A 20 -4.36 -20.09 -7.56
N ALA A 21 -4.33 -18.85 -7.07
CA ALA A 21 -3.68 -18.50 -5.81
C ALA A 21 -4.27 -19.25 -4.60
N TRP A 22 -5.55 -19.66 -4.65
CA TRP A 22 -6.15 -20.43 -3.55
C TRP A 22 -5.60 -21.86 -3.48
N VAL A 23 -5.20 -22.43 -4.62
CA VAL A 23 -4.49 -23.72 -4.65
C VAL A 23 -3.01 -23.53 -4.33
N SER A 24 -2.33 -22.65 -5.08
CA SER A 24 -0.86 -22.54 -5.06
C SER A 24 -0.29 -21.85 -3.83
N GLU A 25 -1.03 -20.93 -3.21
CA GLU A 25 -0.58 -20.24 -2.00
C GLU A 25 -1.30 -20.76 -0.76
N PHE A 26 -2.63 -20.85 -0.80
CA PHE A 26 -3.40 -21.14 0.42
C PHE A 26 -3.43 -22.62 0.78
N ALA A 27 -3.92 -23.48 -0.11
CA ALA A 27 -3.95 -24.91 0.16
C ALA A 27 -2.52 -25.44 0.36
N ALA A 28 -1.61 -25.13 -0.57
CA ALA A 28 -0.21 -25.52 -0.47
C ALA A 28 0.47 -25.04 0.82
N GLY A 29 0.31 -23.75 1.19
CA GLY A 29 0.92 -23.20 2.39
C GLY A 29 0.39 -23.84 3.68
N MET A 30 -0.91 -24.15 3.76
CA MET A 30 -1.47 -24.87 4.92
C MET A 30 -1.00 -26.33 4.99
N ILE A 31 -0.89 -27.01 3.85
CA ILE A 31 -0.36 -28.38 3.77
C ILE A 31 1.09 -28.41 4.28
N GLU A 32 1.97 -27.57 3.71
CA GLU A 32 3.37 -27.46 4.12
C GLU A 32 3.50 -27.17 5.61
N THR A 33 2.68 -26.23 6.11
CA THR A 33 2.64 -25.86 7.53
C THR A 33 2.29 -27.08 8.41
N LEU A 34 1.29 -27.87 8.04
CA LEU A 34 0.86 -29.04 8.81
C LEU A 34 1.89 -30.19 8.73
N GLU A 35 2.50 -30.42 7.58
CA GLU A 35 3.54 -31.43 7.38
C GLU A 35 4.80 -31.15 8.23
N SER A 36 5.11 -29.89 8.50
CA SER A 36 6.25 -29.50 9.34
C SER A 36 6.24 -30.09 10.75
N THR A 37 5.07 -30.51 11.26
CA THR A 37 4.91 -31.02 12.64
C THR A 37 5.28 -32.48 12.86
N ARG A 38 5.59 -33.26 11.79
CA ARG A 38 5.89 -34.70 11.82
C ARG A 38 5.03 -35.51 12.83
N PRO A 39 3.71 -35.60 12.61
CA PRO A 39 2.82 -36.37 13.49
C PRO A 39 3.16 -37.88 13.46
N SER A 40 2.80 -38.59 14.53
CA SER A 40 2.96 -40.04 14.67
C SER A 40 2.20 -40.84 13.60
N SER A 41 1.13 -40.26 13.04
CA SER A 41 0.40 -40.76 11.89
C SER A 41 0.34 -39.68 10.82
N PRO A 42 0.69 -39.96 9.56
CA PRO A 42 0.66 -38.96 8.50
C PRO A 42 -0.78 -38.47 8.27
N ASP A 43 -0.92 -37.17 8.05
CA ASP A 43 -2.16 -36.62 7.53
C ASP A 43 -2.34 -37.00 6.06
N SER A 44 -3.58 -36.94 5.59
CA SER A 44 -3.91 -37.14 4.18
C SER A 44 -4.59 -35.89 3.65
N PHE A 45 -4.00 -35.29 2.63
CA PHE A 45 -4.45 -34.04 2.05
C PHE A 45 -5.04 -34.28 0.65
N LEU A 46 -6.20 -33.71 0.41
CA LEU A 46 -6.86 -33.70 -0.89
C LEU A 46 -7.21 -32.26 -1.27
N VAL A 47 -6.86 -31.85 -2.48
CA VAL A 47 -7.26 -30.56 -3.06
C VAL A 47 -8.28 -30.82 -4.17
N ALA A 48 -9.48 -30.28 -4.01
CA ALA A 48 -10.54 -30.33 -5.02
C ALA A 48 -10.73 -28.93 -5.62
N ALA A 49 -10.64 -28.83 -6.94
CA ALA A 49 -10.79 -27.55 -7.64
C ALA A 49 -11.29 -27.75 -9.08
N GLY A 50 -11.59 -26.65 -9.77
CA GLY A 50 -11.92 -26.66 -11.20
C GLY A 50 -10.76 -27.21 -12.04
N ALA A 51 -11.08 -28.02 -13.06
CA ALA A 51 -10.08 -28.65 -13.94
C ALA A 51 -9.08 -27.63 -14.51
N THR A 52 -9.58 -26.53 -15.08
CA THR A 52 -8.75 -25.44 -15.63
C THR A 52 -7.78 -24.85 -14.61
N VAL A 53 -8.16 -24.74 -13.34
CA VAL A 53 -7.27 -24.22 -12.28
C VAL A 53 -6.14 -25.21 -12.03
N LEU A 54 -6.46 -26.50 -11.85
CA LEU A 54 -5.46 -27.54 -11.56
C LEU A 54 -4.52 -27.81 -12.75
N GLU A 55 -5.02 -27.74 -13.98
CA GLU A 55 -4.20 -27.88 -15.19
C GLU A 55 -3.17 -26.74 -15.34
N SER A 56 -3.48 -25.56 -14.80
CA SER A 56 -2.60 -24.39 -14.87
C SER A 56 -1.49 -24.38 -13.80
N LEU A 57 -1.48 -25.35 -12.88
CA LEU A 57 -0.61 -25.35 -11.70
C LEU A 57 0.09 -26.69 -11.49
N ALA A 58 1.24 -26.64 -10.83
CA ALA A 58 1.79 -27.85 -10.22
C ALA A 58 0.92 -28.26 -9.02
N PRO A 59 0.62 -29.56 -8.84
CA PRO A 59 -0.11 -30.03 -7.68
C PRO A 59 0.68 -29.72 -6.39
N PRO A 60 0.03 -29.30 -5.30
CA PRO A 60 0.71 -29.10 -4.02
C PRO A 60 1.42 -30.37 -3.56
N VAL A 61 2.68 -30.23 -3.13
CA VAL A 61 3.47 -31.34 -2.60
C VAL A 61 2.75 -31.92 -1.38
N GLY A 62 2.70 -33.26 -1.28
CA GLY A 62 2.04 -33.95 -0.18
C GLY A 62 0.53 -34.11 -0.31
N ALA A 63 -0.10 -33.55 -1.34
CA ALA A 63 -1.54 -33.67 -1.57
C ALA A 63 -1.89 -34.40 -2.87
N SER A 64 -2.98 -35.16 -2.80
CA SER A 64 -3.69 -35.61 -4.00
C SER A 64 -4.59 -34.49 -4.52
N CYS A 65 -4.86 -34.48 -5.82
CA CYS A 65 -5.74 -33.48 -6.44
C CYS A 65 -6.91 -34.15 -7.18
N VAL A 66 -8.10 -33.57 -7.09
CA VAL A 66 -9.29 -33.99 -7.85
C VAL A 66 -9.85 -32.79 -8.61
N ALA A 67 -9.86 -32.92 -9.93
CA ALA A 67 -10.44 -31.93 -10.83
C ALA A 67 -11.96 -32.11 -10.95
N PHE A 68 -12.69 -31.00 -11.01
CA PHE A 68 -14.11 -30.95 -11.31
C PHE A 68 -14.32 -30.15 -12.60
N GLU A 69 -15.14 -30.69 -13.49
CA GLU A 69 -15.66 -29.93 -14.62
C GLU A 69 -16.84 -29.09 -14.17
N GLU A 70 -16.95 -27.86 -14.67
CA GLU A 70 -18.02 -26.94 -14.27
C GLU A 70 -19.42 -27.55 -14.50
N ARG A 71 -19.59 -28.25 -15.63
CA ARG A 71 -20.84 -28.93 -15.99
C ARG A 71 -21.27 -30.00 -14.99
N GLU A 72 -20.35 -30.62 -14.27
CA GLU A 72 -20.66 -31.67 -13.29
C GLU A 72 -21.37 -31.09 -12.07
N LEU A 73 -20.94 -29.92 -11.61
CA LEU A 73 -21.53 -29.26 -10.43
C LEU A 73 -22.83 -28.52 -10.72
N ARG A 74 -23.10 -28.19 -12.00
CA ARG A 74 -24.34 -27.53 -12.38
C ARG A 74 -25.56 -28.42 -12.18
N GLY A 75 -25.45 -29.74 -12.35
CA GLY A 75 -26.44 -30.75 -11.88
C GLY A 75 -27.93 -30.36 -11.93
N GLY A 76 -28.45 -29.91 -13.08
CA GLY A 76 -29.84 -29.44 -13.23
C GLY A 76 -30.04 -27.93 -13.12
N LEU A 77 -28.96 -27.15 -12.99
CA LEU A 77 -28.93 -25.68 -12.93
C LEU A 77 -28.33 -25.07 -14.23
N GLU A 78 -28.42 -25.78 -15.36
CA GLU A 78 -27.76 -25.39 -16.61
C GLU A 78 -28.27 -24.06 -17.18
N SER A 79 -29.50 -23.67 -16.84
CA SER A 79 -30.08 -22.39 -17.25
C SER A 79 -29.59 -21.20 -16.45
N MET A 80 -28.88 -21.42 -15.34
CA MET A 80 -28.37 -20.36 -14.46
C MET A 80 -26.92 -20.03 -14.79
N SER A 81 -26.54 -18.77 -14.63
CA SER A 81 -25.15 -18.35 -14.64
C SER A 81 -24.41 -18.85 -13.39
N ASN A 82 -23.08 -18.92 -13.44
CA ASN A 82 -22.29 -19.32 -12.27
C ASN A 82 -22.51 -18.39 -11.07
N LEU A 83 -22.66 -17.09 -11.31
CA LEU A 83 -22.94 -16.12 -10.25
C LEU A 83 -24.29 -16.38 -9.58
N GLU A 84 -25.33 -16.72 -10.34
CA GLU A 84 -26.63 -17.07 -9.78
C GLU A 84 -26.55 -18.37 -8.98
N ILE A 85 -25.75 -19.34 -9.42
CA ILE A 85 -25.53 -20.60 -8.69
C ILE A 85 -24.79 -20.35 -7.38
N THR A 86 -23.63 -19.68 -7.41
CA THR A 86 -22.85 -19.42 -6.19
C THR A 86 -23.60 -18.50 -5.22
N SER A 87 -24.32 -17.51 -5.74
CA SER A 87 -25.22 -16.68 -4.93
C SER A 87 -26.36 -17.50 -4.36
N GLY A 88 -26.96 -18.42 -5.12
CA GLY A 88 -28.02 -19.28 -4.62
C GLY A 88 -27.56 -20.22 -3.50
N TRP A 89 -26.36 -20.80 -3.64
CA TRP A 89 -25.72 -21.56 -2.56
C TRP A 89 -25.46 -20.70 -1.33
N TYR A 90 -24.91 -19.49 -1.52
CA TYR A 90 -24.67 -18.55 -0.43
C TYR A 90 -25.96 -18.10 0.25
N LEU A 91 -27.02 -17.82 -0.50
CA LEU A 91 -28.29 -17.34 0.04
C LEU A 91 -29.13 -18.48 0.64
N GLY A 92 -28.78 -19.74 0.36
CA GLY A 92 -29.57 -20.91 0.73
C GLY A 92 -30.89 -21.01 -0.05
N SER A 93 -30.90 -20.56 -1.31
CA SER A 93 -32.11 -20.51 -2.14
C SER A 93 -32.44 -21.82 -2.85
N PHE A 94 -31.51 -22.79 -2.85
CA PHE A 94 -31.73 -24.09 -3.47
C PHE A 94 -32.39 -25.07 -2.52
N ASP A 95 -33.24 -25.93 -3.08
CA ASP A 95 -33.94 -26.96 -2.33
C ASP A 95 -33.03 -28.15 -1.99
N GLN A 96 -33.58 -29.10 -1.22
CA GLN A 96 -32.82 -30.27 -0.78
C GLN A 96 -32.43 -31.20 -1.92
N GLN A 97 -33.24 -31.29 -2.98
CA GLN A 97 -32.95 -32.16 -4.11
C GLN A 97 -31.80 -31.60 -4.95
N GLN A 98 -31.77 -30.28 -5.18
CA GLN A 98 -30.69 -29.60 -5.88
C GLN A 98 -29.36 -29.73 -5.12
N LEU A 99 -29.38 -29.52 -3.80
CA LEU A 99 -28.20 -29.70 -2.95
C LEU A 99 -27.73 -31.16 -2.92
N GLU A 100 -28.66 -32.13 -2.83
CA GLU A 100 -28.32 -33.55 -2.82
C GLU A 100 -27.73 -34.03 -4.15
N THR A 101 -28.22 -33.49 -5.28
CA THR A 101 -27.67 -33.77 -6.61
C THR A 101 -26.21 -33.34 -6.70
N THR A 102 -25.91 -32.12 -6.26
CA THR A 102 -24.53 -31.60 -6.21
C THR A 102 -23.66 -32.41 -5.24
N ALA A 103 -24.19 -32.74 -4.06
CA ALA A 103 -23.49 -33.54 -3.05
C ALA A 103 -23.16 -34.96 -3.56
N ALA A 104 -24.05 -35.57 -4.35
CA ALA A 104 -23.82 -36.88 -4.95
C ALA A 104 -22.67 -36.86 -5.95
N VAL A 105 -22.56 -35.81 -6.76
CA VAL A 105 -21.42 -35.59 -7.67
C VAL A 105 -20.12 -35.48 -6.87
N VAL A 106 -20.11 -34.68 -5.79
CA VAL A 106 -18.92 -34.54 -4.93
C VAL A 106 -18.51 -35.89 -4.33
N ARG A 107 -19.44 -36.62 -3.69
CA ARG A 107 -19.12 -37.95 -3.11
C ARG A 107 -18.59 -38.92 -4.16
N HIS A 108 -19.19 -38.94 -5.35
CA HIS A 108 -18.75 -39.80 -6.43
C HIS A 108 -17.31 -39.47 -6.88
N ARG A 109 -16.99 -38.19 -7.05
CA ARG A 109 -15.65 -37.74 -7.49
C ARG A 109 -14.57 -37.92 -6.43
N LEU A 110 -14.91 -37.77 -5.15
CA LEU A 110 -13.95 -37.97 -4.05
C LEU A 110 -13.78 -39.45 -3.66
N GLY A 111 -14.65 -40.36 -4.13
CA GLY A 111 -14.55 -41.80 -3.92
C GLY A 111 -14.54 -42.18 -2.44
N ASP A 112 -13.54 -42.95 -2.02
CA ASP A 112 -13.39 -43.41 -0.63
C ASP A 112 -12.77 -42.35 0.32
N PHE A 113 -12.47 -41.15 -0.19
CA PHE A 113 -11.97 -40.06 0.64
C PHE A 113 -13.10 -39.39 1.42
N VAL A 114 -13.22 -39.76 2.70
CA VAL A 114 -14.13 -39.11 3.67
C VAL A 114 -13.31 -38.11 4.51
N PRO A 115 -13.49 -36.79 4.36
CA PRO A 115 -12.74 -35.79 5.10
C PRO A 115 -13.16 -35.73 6.57
N ASP A 116 -12.20 -35.45 7.45
CA ASP A 116 -12.44 -35.04 8.83
C ASP A 116 -12.70 -33.53 8.92
N VAL A 117 -11.97 -32.76 8.10
CA VAL A 117 -12.04 -31.31 7.99
C VAL A 117 -12.06 -30.90 6.53
N ILE A 118 -12.90 -29.93 6.19
CA ILE A 118 -13.00 -29.30 4.90
C ILE A 118 -12.67 -27.82 5.07
N VAL A 119 -11.71 -27.29 4.33
CA VAL A 119 -11.42 -25.85 4.27
C VAL A 119 -11.86 -25.31 2.91
N THR A 120 -12.68 -24.27 2.89
CA THR A 120 -13.26 -23.72 1.64
C THR A 120 -13.22 -22.19 1.61
N HIS A 121 -13.11 -21.63 0.40
CA HIS A 121 -13.21 -20.19 0.12
C HIS A 121 -14.57 -19.80 -0.49
N SER A 122 -15.54 -20.72 -0.49
CA SER A 122 -16.83 -20.50 -1.15
C SER A 122 -18.04 -21.01 -0.34
N PRO A 123 -19.24 -20.51 -0.67
CA PRO A 123 -20.49 -21.08 -0.19
C PRO A 123 -20.69 -22.48 -0.79
N ALA A 124 -20.41 -23.50 0.00
CA ALA A 124 -20.54 -24.90 -0.43
C ALA A 124 -21.48 -25.71 0.48
N PRO A 125 -22.77 -25.35 0.57
CA PRO A 125 -23.73 -26.00 1.48
C PRO A 125 -23.93 -27.49 1.17
N TYR A 126 -23.73 -27.90 -0.09
CA TYR A 126 -23.76 -29.29 -0.52
C TYR A 126 -22.64 -30.15 0.10
N LEU A 127 -21.53 -29.55 0.56
CA LEU A 127 -20.47 -30.31 1.26
C LEU A 127 -20.95 -30.83 2.61
N ARG A 128 -21.82 -30.09 3.31
CA ARG A 128 -22.43 -30.56 4.57
C ARG A 128 -23.40 -31.73 4.35
N ARG A 129 -23.93 -31.87 3.13
CA ARG A 129 -24.74 -33.03 2.70
C ARG A 129 -23.85 -34.20 2.28
N ALA A 130 -22.75 -33.91 1.59
CA ALA A 130 -21.78 -34.92 1.18
C ALA A 130 -21.08 -35.57 2.38
N PHE A 131 -20.71 -34.77 3.39
CA PHE A 131 -19.91 -35.17 4.54
C PHE A 131 -20.47 -34.54 5.83
N PRO A 132 -21.58 -35.07 6.38
CA PRO A 132 -22.28 -34.47 7.53
C PRO A 132 -21.43 -34.41 8.80
N ASP A 133 -20.50 -35.35 8.97
CA ASP A 133 -19.64 -35.44 10.16
C ASP A 133 -18.36 -34.58 10.03
N ALA A 134 -18.06 -34.05 8.84
CA ALA A 134 -16.88 -33.23 8.63
C ALA A 134 -17.07 -31.82 9.18
N LEU A 135 -16.04 -31.29 9.82
CA LEU A 135 -15.97 -29.87 10.15
C LEU A 135 -15.70 -29.08 8.87
N ILE A 136 -16.57 -28.13 8.53
CA ILE A 136 -16.36 -27.21 7.40
C ILE A 136 -15.89 -25.87 7.97
N LEU A 137 -14.72 -25.41 7.53
CA LEU A 137 -14.14 -24.11 7.86
C LEU A 137 -14.09 -23.23 6.61
N HIS A 138 -14.80 -22.12 6.65
CA HIS A 138 -14.77 -21.09 5.64
C HIS A 138 -13.58 -20.17 5.90
N ARG A 139 -12.65 -20.13 4.94
CA ARG A 139 -11.45 -19.33 5.02
C ARG A 139 -11.60 -18.08 4.16
N GLU A 140 -11.23 -16.95 4.72
CA GLU A 140 -11.14 -15.67 4.02
C GLU A 140 -10.19 -14.75 4.77
N TYR A 141 -9.80 -13.65 4.16
CA TYR A 141 -9.09 -12.58 4.84
C TYR A 141 -9.89 -11.98 6.00
N GLY A 142 -9.17 -11.68 7.09
CA GLY A 142 -9.67 -10.97 8.25
C GLY A 142 -9.73 -9.45 8.05
N PRO A 143 -9.75 -8.67 9.14
CA PRO A 143 -9.79 -7.21 9.09
C PRO A 143 -8.62 -6.59 8.33
N PHE A 144 -7.48 -7.28 8.29
CA PHE A 144 -6.24 -6.81 7.70
C PHE A 144 -5.87 -7.73 6.54
N SER A 145 -6.13 -7.33 5.29
CA SER A 145 -5.89 -8.18 4.12
C SER A 145 -4.78 -7.67 3.20
N ARG A 146 -4.36 -6.42 3.40
CA ARG A 146 -3.53 -5.66 2.49
C ARG A 146 -2.60 -4.75 3.26
N LYS A 147 -1.49 -4.39 2.61
CA LYS A 147 -0.62 -3.31 3.06
C LYS A 147 -1.48 -2.06 3.34
N PRO A 148 -1.21 -1.33 4.43
CA PRO A 148 -0.06 -1.50 5.30
C PRO A 148 -0.19 -2.58 6.38
N PHE A 149 -1.35 -3.19 6.60
CA PHE A 149 -1.48 -4.12 7.72
C PHE A 149 -0.96 -5.52 7.36
N THR A 150 -0.43 -6.24 8.35
CA THR A 150 -0.12 -7.66 8.22
C THR A 150 -1.38 -8.43 7.89
N LYS A 151 -1.30 -9.32 6.91
CA LYS A 151 -2.43 -10.17 6.53
C LYS A 151 -2.90 -11.00 7.73
N THR A 152 -4.21 -10.98 7.96
CA THR A 152 -4.95 -11.85 8.87
C THR A 152 -5.97 -12.65 8.09
N TRP A 153 -6.40 -13.77 8.67
CA TRP A 153 -7.41 -14.65 8.12
C TRP A 153 -8.39 -15.06 9.22
N TYR A 154 -9.53 -15.61 8.82
CA TYR A 154 -10.38 -16.37 9.73
C TYR A 154 -10.63 -17.77 9.17
N LEU A 155 -10.99 -18.70 10.05
CA LEU A 155 -11.43 -20.06 9.74
C LEU A 155 -12.78 -20.29 10.42
N ASP A 156 -13.86 -19.98 9.70
CA ASP A 156 -15.20 -19.83 10.25
C ASP A 156 -16.05 -21.11 10.08
N PRO A 157 -16.61 -21.70 11.17
CA PRO A 157 -17.38 -22.93 11.08
C PRO A 157 -18.85 -22.73 10.61
N CYS A 158 -19.33 -21.49 10.59
CA CYS A 158 -20.71 -21.13 10.28
C CYS A 158 -20.91 -20.81 8.79
N GLY A 159 -20.02 -20.02 8.21
CA GLY A 159 -20.21 -19.50 6.85
C GLY A 159 -19.28 -18.34 6.51
N MET A 160 -19.61 -17.63 5.44
CA MET A 160 -18.91 -16.41 5.02
C MET A 160 -19.81 -15.18 5.15
N TYR A 161 -19.20 -14.00 5.31
CA TYR A 161 -19.90 -12.71 5.28
C TYR A 161 -21.15 -12.70 6.20
N ARG A 162 -22.36 -12.50 5.66
CA ARG A 162 -23.59 -12.43 6.48
C ARG A 162 -23.93 -13.74 7.20
N GLN A 163 -23.33 -14.85 6.79
CA GLN A 163 -23.49 -16.18 7.39
C GLN A 163 -22.33 -16.57 8.31
N GLY A 164 -21.35 -15.66 8.47
CA GLY A 164 -20.21 -15.88 9.36
C GLY A 164 -20.62 -15.95 10.83
N PHE A 165 -19.73 -16.54 11.62
CA PHE A 165 -19.84 -16.68 13.06
C PHE A 165 -20.03 -15.33 13.75
N ALA A 166 -19.24 -14.32 13.37
CA ALA A 166 -19.33 -12.99 13.96
C ALA A 166 -20.72 -12.34 13.76
N GLN A 167 -21.36 -12.56 12.62
CA GLN A 167 -22.72 -12.08 12.35
C GLN A 167 -23.76 -12.89 13.10
N ARG A 168 -23.62 -14.21 13.13
CA ARG A 168 -24.56 -15.12 13.82
C ARG A 168 -24.59 -14.89 15.33
N PHE A 169 -23.44 -14.60 15.93
CA PHE A 169 -23.28 -14.44 17.36
C PHE A 169 -23.02 -13.01 17.79
N ALA A 170 -23.42 -12.03 16.98
CA ALA A 170 -23.11 -10.62 17.22
C ALA A 170 -23.54 -10.15 18.62
N THR A 171 -24.77 -10.43 19.02
CA THR A 171 -25.29 -10.06 20.34
C THR A 171 -24.50 -10.75 21.45
N GLN A 172 -24.23 -12.05 21.32
CA GLN A 172 -23.50 -12.81 22.33
C GLN A 172 -22.02 -12.39 22.46
N ILE A 173 -21.43 -11.91 21.37
CA ILE A 173 -20.07 -11.34 21.37
C ILE A 173 -20.08 -9.98 22.07
N ALA A 174 -21.07 -9.14 21.80
CA ALA A 174 -21.23 -7.85 22.48
C ALA A 174 -21.51 -8.02 23.98
N ASP A 175 -22.18 -9.10 24.38
CA ASP A 175 -22.48 -9.43 25.78
C ASP A 175 -21.33 -10.15 26.51
N LEU A 176 -20.17 -10.34 25.86
CA LEU A 176 -18.99 -10.89 26.54
C LEU A 176 -18.53 -9.96 27.68
N PRO A 177 -17.80 -10.50 28.68
CA PRO A 177 -17.19 -9.64 29.69
C PRO A 177 -16.36 -8.53 29.05
N ALA A 178 -16.52 -7.33 29.61
CA ALA A 178 -15.73 -6.18 29.23
C ALA A 178 -14.22 -6.51 29.31
N PRO A 179 -13.39 -5.96 28.40
CA PRO A 179 -11.95 -6.10 28.47
C PRO A 179 -11.40 -5.68 29.83
N THR A 180 -10.27 -6.26 30.21
CA THR A 180 -9.48 -5.76 31.33
C THR A 180 -8.88 -4.39 31.00
N GLU A 181 -8.49 -3.63 32.01
CA GLU A 181 -7.79 -2.35 31.83
C GLU A 181 -6.51 -2.50 31.00
N GLU A 182 -5.77 -3.59 31.21
CA GLU A 182 -4.59 -3.96 30.40
C GLU A 182 -4.93 -4.16 28.91
N GLN A 183 -6.03 -4.88 28.61
CA GLN A 183 -6.48 -5.09 27.24
C GLN A 183 -6.96 -3.79 26.59
N CYS A 184 -7.67 -2.93 27.33
CA CYS A 184 -8.06 -1.61 26.85
C CYS A 184 -6.82 -0.79 26.49
N HIS A 185 -5.83 -0.72 27.37
CA HIS A 185 -4.58 0.01 27.11
C HIS A 185 -3.81 -0.56 25.92
N ALA A 186 -3.74 -1.88 25.76
CA ALA A 186 -3.09 -2.50 24.62
C ALA A 186 -3.79 -2.16 23.29
N LEU A 187 -5.13 -2.15 23.26
CA LEU A 187 -5.91 -1.73 22.10
C LEU A 187 -5.74 -0.25 21.78
N GLU A 188 -5.70 0.61 22.81
CA GLU A 188 -5.45 2.04 22.66
C GLU A 188 -4.05 2.33 22.12
N ASP A 189 -3.00 1.70 22.66
CA ASP A 189 -1.63 1.85 22.14
C ASP A 189 -1.53 1.35 20.69
N PHE A 190 -2.12 0.18 20.40
CA PHE A 190 -2.19 -0.35 19.05
C PHE A 190 -2.83 0.65 18.07
N ARG A 191 -3.98 1.22 18.43
CA ARG A 191 -4.64 2.25 17.62
C ARG A 191 -3.77 3.49 17.48
N ALA A 192 -3.26 4.03 18.57
CA ALA A 192 -2.48 5.27 18.56
C ALA A 192 -1.28 5.15 17.63
N ARG A 193 -0.53 4.05 17.71
CA ARG A 193 0.64 3.80 16.86
C ARG A 193 0.27 3.58 15.40
N CYS A 194 -0.80 2.84 15.12
CA CYS A 194 -1.30 2.68 13.75
C CYS A 194 -1.71 4.03 13.15
N LEU A 195 -2.49 4.81 13.88
CA LEU A 195 -3.00 6.10 13.44
C LEU A 195 -1.91 7.15 13.29
N GLU A 196 -0.90 7.17 14.16
CA GLU A 196 0.26 8.04 14.02
C GLU A 196 1.01 7.74 12.71
N LEU A 197 1.33 6.46 12.47
CA LEU A 197 2.08 6.06 11.29
C LEU A 197 1.29 6.32 10.00
N LEU A 198 0.01 5.92 9.97
CA LEU A 198 -0.88 6.21 8.85
C LEU A 198 -0.99 7.71 8.62
N GLY A 199 -1.21 8.51 9.67
CA GLY A 199 -1.36 9.96 9.56
C GLY A 199 -0.09 10.68 9.11
N ARG A 200 1.09 10.18 9.49
CA ARG A 200 2.39 10.69 9.00
C ARG A 200 2.65 10.34 7.54
N ARG A 201 2.20 9.16 7.10
CA ARG A 201 2.43 8.64 5.74
C ARG A 201 1.22 8.78 4.81
N ASN A 202 0.14 9.43 5.25
CA ASN A 202 -1.11 9.55 4.50
C ASN A 202 -0.93 10.51 3.31
N PRO A 203 -0.94 10.02 2.07
CA PRO A 203 -0.72 10.87 0.89
C PRO A 203 -1.94 11.75 0.57
N PHE A 204 -3.02 11.66 1.35
CA PHE A 204 -4.26 12.41 1.14
C PHE A 204 -4.58 13.36 2.29
N ARG A 205 -3.68 13.49 3.27
CA ARG A 205 -3.95 14.26 4.50
C ARG A 205 -4.29 15.72 4.22
N TRP A 206 -3.55 16.41 3.35
CA TRP A 206 -3.87 17.79 3.02
C TRP A 206 -5.25 17.90 2.35
N TRP A 207 -5.55 16.97 1.45
CA TRP A 207 -6.76 16.98 0.64
C TRP A 207 -7.99 16.71 1.51
N ILE A 208 -7.92 15.72 2.41
CA ILE A 208 -9.02 15.40 3.31
C ILE A 208 -9.28 16.58 4.27
N HIS A 209 -8.24 17.23 4.81
CA HIS A 209 -8.40 18.42 5.63
C HIS A 209 -9.07 19.58 4.88
N GLN A 210 -8.81 19.75 3.58
CA GLN A 210 -9.53 20.73 2.76
C GLN A 210 -11.01 20.37 2.62
N GLN A 211 -11.36 19.09 2.44
CA GLN A 211 -12.76 18.68 2.34
C GLN A 211 -13.49 18.84 3.69
N ARG A 212 -12.83 18.59 4.82
CA ARG A 212 -13.40 18.83 6.16
C ARG A 212 -13.74 20.30 6.43
N ARG A 213 -13.14 21.25 5.71
CA ARG A 213 -13.52 22.67 5.78
C ARG A 213 -14.78 22.99 4.97
N ARG A 214 -15.12 22.14 4.00
CA ARG A 214 -16.26 22.34 3.08
C ARG A 214 -17.52 21.62 3.52
N PHE A 215 -17.37 20.47 4.19
CA PHE A 215 -18.48 19.62 4.61
C PHE A 215 -18.52 19.50 6.12
N ARG A 216 -19.72 19.42 6.68
CA ARG A 216 -19.94 19.26 8.12
C ARG A 216 -19.39 17.93 8.62
N HIS A 217 -19.59 16.88 7.83
CA HIS A 217 -19.09 15.53 8.07
C HIS A 217 -18.52 14.95 6.78
N LEU A 218 -17.60 14.00 6.91
CA LEU A 218 -17.13 13.16 5.81
C LEU A 218 -17.47 11.70 6.08
N VAL A 219 -17.92 10.99 5.05
CA VAL A 219 -18.18 9.54 5.11
C VAL A 219 -17.41 8.83 4.01
N LEU A 220 -16.92 7.62 4.28
CA LEU A 220 -16.20 6.81 3.29
C LEU A 220 -17.16 5.78 2.68
N LEU A 221 -17.17 5.70 1.35
CA LEU A 221 -17.83 4.65 0.56
C LEU A 221 -16.76 3.93 -0.29
N PRO A 222 -16.23 2.79 0.18
CA PRO A 222 -15.36 1.95 -0.61
C PRO A 222 -16.18 1.05 -1.53
N LEU A 223 -16.08 1.26 -2.83
CA LEU A 223 -16.70 0.42 -3.83
C LEU A 223 -15.99 -0.93 -3.93
N GLN A 224 -16.80 -1.98 -4.12
CA GLN A 224 -16.35 -3.35 -4.31
C GLN A 224 -16.63 -3.79 -5.75
N PHE A 225 -15.91 -4.80 -6.24
CA PHE A 225 -16.08 -5.30 -7.60
C PHE A 225 -17.30 -6.22 -7.70
N PHE A 226 -18.15 -5.99 -8.71
CA PHE A 226 -19.36 -6.78 -9.01
C PHE A 226 -19.03 -8.03 -9.85
N GLY A 227 -20.00 -8.94 -9.96
CA GLY A 227 -19.83 -10.22 -10.63
C GLY A 227 -19.32 -11.34 -9.71
N TYR A 228 -19.42 -11.15 -8.39
CA TYR A 228 -18.95 -12.08 -7.36
C TYR A 228 -19.91 -12.12 -6.18
N TYR A 229 -20.31 -13.32 -5.74
CA TYR A 229 -21.38 -13.51 -4.75
C TYR A 229 -21.18 -12.70 -3.46
N ALA A 230 -19.92 -12.47 -3.05
CA ALA A 230 -19.58 -11.70 -1.86
C ALA A 230 -20.14 -10.27 -1.90
N ILE A 231 -20.27 -9.67 -3.08
CA ILE A 231 -20.97 -8.39 -3.24
C ILE A 231 -22.38 -8.60 -3.78
N ASP A 232 -22.59 -9.32 -4.88
CA ASP A 232 -23.86 -9.35 -5.60
C ASP A 232 -25.00 -9.94 -4.74
N ALA A 233 -24.69 -10.89 -3.85
CA ALA A 233 -25.67 -11.48 -2.95
C ALA A 233 -25.88 -10.68 -1.65
N ASN A 234 -25.08 -9.64 -1.42
CA ASN A 234 -25.14 -8.74 -0.27
C ASN A 234 -25.49 -7.29 -0.65
N CYS A 235 -25.45 -6.95 -1.93
CA CYS A 235 -25.67 -5.63 -2.46
C CYS A 235 -27.11 -5.53 -2.98
N PRO A 236 -27.89 -4.51 -2.59
CA PRO A 236 -29.23 -4.31 -3.15
C PRO A 236 -29.19 -3.76 -4.59
N TRP A 237 -28.04 -3.27 -5.05
CA TRP A 237 -27.84 -2.66 -6.36
C TRP A 237 -27.19 -3.63 -7.33
N ARG A 238 -27.42 -3.44 -8.63
CA ARG A 238 -26.92 -4.34 -9.68
C ARG A 238 -25.51 -4.04 -10.13
N ASP A 239 -25.10 -2.78 -10.01
CA ASP A 239 -23.80 -2.30 -10.46
C ASP A 239 -23.31 -1.11 -9.61
N PRO A 240 -22.03 -0.71 -9.74
CA PRO A 240 -21.48 0.41 -8.98
C PRO A 240 -22.18 1.74 -9.22
N TRP A 241 -22.73 1.96 -10.42
CA TRP A 241 -23.41 3.21 -10.76
C TRP A 241 -24.73 3.34 -10.02
N GLU A 242 -25.55 2.28 -10.02
CA GLU A 242 -26.81 2.25 -9.28
C GLU A 242 -26.57 2.44 -7.78
N GLN A 243 -25.51 1.82 -7.23
CA GLN A 243 -25.08 2.03 -5.85
C GLN A 243 -24.73 3.50 -5.57
N LEU A 244 -23.89 4.10 -6.43
CA LEU A 244 -23.44 5.49 -6.24
C LEU A 244 -24.60 6.48 -6.35
N GLU A 245 -25.45 6.36 -7.37
CA GLU A 245 -26.60 7.22 -7.55
C GLU A 245 -27.57 7.12 -6.37
N ALA A 246 -27.85 5.90 -5.89
CA ALA A 246 -28.71 5.70 -4.73
C ALA A 246 -28.11 6.32 -3.46
N VAL A 247 -26.84 6.05 -3.16
CA VAL A 247 -26.19 6.58 -1.95
C VAL A 247 -26.09 8.11 -2.02
N LEU A 248 -25.58 8.67 -3.12
CA LEU A 248 -25.39 10.12 -3.26
C LEU A 248 -26.71 10.89 -3.27
N ALA A 249 -27.79 10.31 -3.80
CA ALA A 249 -29.12 10.92 -3.76
C ALA A 249 -29.73 10.91 -2.34
N SER A 250 -29.37 9.94 -1.50
CA SER A 250 -29.87 9.81 -0.12
C SER A 250 -29.04 10.59 0.91
N VAL A 251 -27.74 10.81 0.67
CA VAL A 251 -26.88 11.53 1.60
C VAL A 251 -27.09 13.06 1.48
N PRO A 252 -27.35 13.78 2.58
CA PRO A 252 -27.42 15.25 2.60
C PRO A 252 -26.19 15.93 1.99
N ARG A 253 -26.40 17.05 1.29
CA ARG A 253 -25.34 17.73 0.51
C ARG A 253 -24.23 18.35 1.36
N GLU A 254 -24.48 18.56 2.64
CA GLU A 254 -23.52 19.05 3.64
C GLU A 254 -22.60 17.95 4.18
N ILE A 255 -22.88 16.69 3.85
CA ILE A 255 -22.05 15.53 4.18
C ILE A 255 -21.27 15.12 2.94
N GLY A 256 -19.95 15.23 2.99
CA GLY A 256 -19.07 14.82 1.89
C GLY A 256 -18.93 13.30 1.83
N VAL A 257 -19.15 12.70 0.66
CA VAL A 257 -19.02 11.26 0.43
C VAL A 257 -17.70 10.99 -0.29
N VAL A 258 -16.71 10.52 0.45
CA VAL A 258 -15.41 10.10 -0.09
C VAL A 258 -15.56 8.72 -0.71
N VAL A 259 -15.42 8.64 -2.03
CA VAL A 259 -15.58 7.40 -2.78
C VAL A 259 -14.21 6.86 -3.18
N THR A 260 -13.99 5.56 -2.97
CA THR A 260 -12.78 4.85 -3.39
C THR A 260 -13.15 3.59 -4.17
N THR A 261 -12.28 3.13 -5.07
CA THR A 261 -12.46 1.88 -5.81
C THR A 261 -11.62 0.76 -5.21
N HIS A 262 -11.98 -0.49 -5.49
CA HIS A 262 -11.17 -1.63 -5.10
C HIS A 262 -9.81 -1.58 -5.84
N PRO A 263 -8.66 -1.80 -5.17
CA PRO A 263 -7.35 -1.56 -5.79
C PRO A 263 -7.03 -2.43 -7.01
N GLU A 264 -7.74 -3.54 -7.18
CA GLU A 264 -7.57 -4.48 -8.30
C GLU A 264 -8.63 -4.30 -9.41
N TYR A 265 -9.63 -3.45 -9.19
CA TYR A 265 -10.75 -3.25 -10.10
C TYR A 265 -11.08 -1.77 -10.18
N ASN A 266 -10.67 -1.14 -11.29
CA ASN A 266 -11.14 0.20 -11.55
C ASN A 266 -12.59 0.15 -12.01
N LEU A 267 -13.48 0.83 -11.28
CA LEU A 267 -14.92 0.83 -11.51
C LEU A 267 -15.42 2.17 -12.04
N LEU A 268 -14.60 3.22 -11.96
CA LEU A 268 -14.98 4.58 -12.32
C LEU A 268 -14.05 5.07 -13.42
N ASP A 269 -14.63 5.52 -14.53
CA ASP A 269 -13.88 6.25 -15.56
C ASP A 269 -14.07 7.77 -15.39
N ASP A 270 -13.27 8.54 -16.13
CA ASP A 270 -13.26 10.00 -16.05
C ASP A 270 -14.62 10.62 -16.42
N GLU A 271 -15.35 10.01 -17.37
CA GLU A 271 -16.66 10.49 -17.80
C GLU A 271 -17.69 10.33 -16.67
N LEU A 272 -17.69 9.17 -16.02
CA LEU A 272 -18.54 8.86 -14.88
C LEU A 272 -18.25 9.77 -13.69
N VAL A 273 -16.96 9.96 -13.37
CA VAL A 273 -16.52 10.87 -12.31
C VAL A 273 -16.98 12.31 -12.61
N ALA A 274 -16.82 12.78 -13.84
CA ALA A 274 -17.28 14.10 -14.25
C ALA A 274 -18.81 14.24 -14.17
N CYS A 275 -19.55 13.20 -14.56
CA CYS A 275 -21.00 13.14 -14.42
C CYS A 275 -21.45 13.26 -12.95
N LEU A 276 -20.88 12.42 -12.07
CA LEU A 276 -21.19 12.39 -10.64
C LEU A 276 -20.85 13.71 -9.96
N ARG A 277 -19.69 14.32 -10.24
CA ARG A 277 -19.31 15.63 -9.68
C ARG A 277 -20.29 16.75 -10.06
N ARG A 278 -20.80 16.75 -11.29
CA ARG A 278 -21.78 17.75 -11.74
C ARG A 278 -23.14 17.58 -11.05
N ARG A 279 -23.56 16.33 -10.85
CA ARG A 279 -24.90 16.00 -10.33
C ARG A 279 -24.95 16.03 -8.80
N HIS A 280 -23.87 15.63 -8.13
CA HIS A 280 -23.76 15.49 -6.69
C HIS A 280 -22.52 16.25 -6.19
N PRO A 281 -22.63 17.55 -5.84
CA PRO A 281 -21.48 18.36 -5.43
C PRO A 281 -20.73 17.86 -4.17
N HIS A 282 -21.37 16.97 -3.41
CA HIS A 282 -20.83 16.30 -2.23
C HIS A 282 -20.18 14.95 -2.54
N PHE A 283 -20.14 14.51 -3.80
CA PHE A 283 -19.32 13.39 -4.26
C PHE A 283 -17.84 13.80 -4.28
N LEU A 284 -17.02 13.10 -3.49
CA LEU A 284 -15.60 13.37 -3.34
C LEU A 284 -14.78 12.19 -3.86
N PHE A 285 -14.11 12.40 -4.98
CA PHE A 285 -13.20 11.44 -5.59
C PHE A 285 -11.91 12.16 -5.96
N HIS A 286 -10.75 11.58 -5.62
CA HIS A 286 -9.44 12.12 -5.94
C HIS A 286 -8.75 11.21 -6.97
N GLU A 287 -8.16 11.79 -8.00
CA GLU A 287 -7.52 11.05 -9.11
C GLU A 287 -6.40 10.10 -8.62
N HIS A 288 -5.65 10.48 -7.59
CA HIS A 288 -4.61 9.62 -7.02
C HIS A 288 -5.14 8.45 -6.17
N PHE A 289 -6.44 8.34 -5.91
CA PHE A 289 -6.99 7.17 -5.20
C PHE A 289 -6.73 5.87 -5.94
N GLU A 290 -6.78 5.90 -7.27
CA GLU A 290 -6.54 4.72 -8.10
C GLU A 290 -5.07 4.30 -8.07
N ASN A 291 -4.16 5.27 -7.93
CA ASN A 291 -2.72 5.05 -7.94
C ASN A 291 -2.16 4.61 -6.58
N THR A 292 -2.89 4.85 -5.50
CA THR A 292 -2.52 4.40 -4.16
C THR A 292 -3.20 3.08 -3.84
N TYR A 293 -2.42 2.00 -3.76
CA TYR A 293 -2.94 0.68 -3.43
C TYR A 293 -3.62 0.70 -2.05
N ALA A 294 -4.88 0.26 -2.02
CA ALA A 294 -5.71 0.22 -0.82
C ALA A 294 -5.81 1.58 -0.09
N CYS A 295 -5.99 2.66 -0.86
CA CYS A 295 -6.11 4.04 -0.38
C CYS A 295 -7.12 4.22 0.77
N SER A 296 -8.19 3.42 0.80
CA SER A 296 -9.20 3.43 1.85
C SER A 296 -8.62 3.20 3.25
N HIS A 297 -7.49 2.50 3.40
CA HIS A 297 -6.83 2.32 4.71
C HIS A 297 -6.28 3.64 5.28
N PHE A 298 -5.83 4.56 4.44
CA PHE A 298 -5.37 5.89 4.85
C PHE A 298 -6.52 6.86 5.11
N LEU A 299 -7.63 6.68 4.40
CA LEU A 299 -8.78 7.56 4.47
C LEU A 299 -9.73 7.20 5.62
N LEU A 300 -9.80 5.92 5.98
CA LEU A 300 -10.74 5.43 6.98
C LEU A 300 -10.59 6.19 8.31
N PRO A 301 -9.40 6.39 8.91
CA PRO A 301 -9.27 7.19 10.13
C PRO A 301 -9.69 8.66 10.04
N GLU A 302 -9.75 9.20 8.82
CA GLU A 302 -9.97 10.62 8.54
C GLU A 302 -11.45 10.95 8.27
N VAL A 303 -12.35 9.97 8.35
CA VAL A 303 -13.80 10.13 8.15
C VAL A 303 -14.60 9.93 9.44
N ASP A 304 -15.87 10.33 9.40
CA ASP A 304 -16.79 10.31 10.54
C ASP A 304 -17.66 9.05 10.56
N ALA A 305 -17.86 8.39 9.41
CA ALA A 305 -18.50 7.09 9.32
C ALA A 305 -18.04 6.31 8.08
N LEU A 306 -18.19 5.00 8.11
CA LEU A 306 -17.99 4.10 6.98
C LEU A 306 -19.33 3.57 6.46
N LEU A 307 -19.63 3.80 5.18
CA LEU A 307 -20.73 3.17 4.47
C LEU A 307 -20.20 1.93 3.74
N THR A 308 -20.70 0.73 4.04
CA THR A 308 -20.17 -0.49 3.40
C THR A 308 -21.22 -1.57 3.19
N VAL A 309 -21.04 -2.38 2.14
CA VAL A 309 -21.87 -3.56 1.88
C VAL A 309 -21.27 -4.79 2.55
N SER A 310 -20.07 -5.21 2.13
CA SER A 310 -19.39 -6.42 2.64
C SER A 310 -17.86 -6.30 2.70
N SER A 311 -17.31 -5.09 2.53
CA SER A 311 -15.86 -4.84 2.53
C SER A 311 -15.25 -5.11 3.90
N ALA A 312 -14.06 -5.73 3.95
CA ALA A 312 -13.29 -5.94 5.17
C ALA A 312 -12.96 -4.64 5.93
N LEU A 313 -13.10 -3.47 5.30
CA LEU A 313 -13.04 -2.18 5.99
C LEU A 313 -14.11 -2.04 7.07
N GLY A 314 -15.25 -2.76 6.96
CA GLY A 314 -16.26 -2.83 8.01
C GLY A 314 -15.71 -3.38 9.32
N TRP A 315 -14.81 -4.38 9.23
CA TRP A 315 -14.08 -4.86 10.41
C TRP A 315 -13.10 -3.83 10.96
N GLN A 316 -12.37 -3.13 10.08
CA GLN A 316 -11.45 -2.07 10.51
C GLN A 316 -12.18 -0.91 11.17
N ALA A 317 -13.38 -0.56 10.73
CA ALA A 317 -14.19 0.48 11.36
C ALA A 317 -14.49 0.15 12.83
N LEU A 318 -14.78 -1.12 13.15
CA LEU A 318 -14.95 -1.55 14.54
C LEU A 318 -13.66 -1.35 15.34
N VAL A 319 -12.52 -1.79 14.80
CA VAL A 319 -11.20 -1.62 15.46
C VAL A 319 -10.91 -0.14 15.72
N TRP A 320 -11.16 0.74 14.73
CA TRP A 320 -10.90 2.18 14.82
C TRP A 320 -12.01 2.99 15.49
N LYS A 321 -13.04 2.35 16.04
CA LYS A 321 -14.21 3.01 16.65
C LYS A 321 -14.87 4.02 15.71
N ILE A 322 -14.93 3.68 14.42
CA ILE A 322 -15.59 4.48 13.39
C ILE A 322 -17.00 3.94 13.21
N PRO A 323 -18.03 4.78 13.33
CA PRO A 323 -19.41 4.39 13.09
C PRO A 323 -19.57 3.66 11.76
N LEU A 324 -20.15 2.47 11.84
CA LEU A 324 -20.43 1.62 10.69
C LEU A 324 -21.88 1.77 10.26
N VAL A 325 -22.10 2.04 8.97
CA VAL A 325 -23.41 2.13 8.33
C VAL A 325 -23.52 1.00 7.31
N ALA A 326 -24.51 0.13 7.51
CA ALA A 326 -24.70 -1.05 6.68
C ALA A 326 -25.52 -0.72 5.42
N LEU A 327 -24.90 -0.84 4.26
CA LEU A 327 -25.58 -0.75 2.96
C LEU A 327 -26.14 -2.10 2.48
N GLY A 328 -25.75 -3.19 3.14
CA GLY A 328 -26.18 -4.56 2.87
C GLY A 328 -26.32 -5.38 4.15
N PRO A 329 -26.74 -6.66 4.07
CA PRO A 329 -27.04 -7.47 5.24
C PRO A 329 -25.79 -7.94 6.01
N CYS A 330 -24.60 -7.90 5.39
CA CYS A 330 -23.38 -8.47 5.97
C CYS A 330 -22.99 -7.84 7.32
N TYR A 331 -23.12 -6.53 7.45
CA TYR A 331 -22.73 -5.80 8.66
C TYR A 331 -23.92 -5.33 9.50
N ARG A 332 -25.16 -5.63 9.12
CA ARG A 332 -26.35 -5.17 9.87
C ARG A 332 -26.31 -5.45 11.37
N PRO A 333 -25.90 -6.63 11.85
CA PRO A 333 -25.82 -6.90 13.29
C PRO A 333 -24.75 -6.10 14.03
N LEU A 334 -23.80 -5.50 13.31
CA LEU A 334 -22.62 -4.79 13.83
C LEU A 334 -22.67 -3.28 13.55
N ALA A 335 -23.57 -2.86 12.67
CA ALA A 335 -23.72 -1.47 12.25
C ALA A 335 -24.69 -0.73 13.17
N ARG A 336 -24.52 0.59 13.24
CA ARG A 336 -25.41 1.46 14.03
C ARG A 336 -26.76 1.76 13.36
N GLY A 337 -26.91 1.34 12.10
CA GLY A 337 -28.09 1.57 11.30
C GLY A 337 -27.84 1.42 9.80
N GLY A 338 -28.88 1.72 9.03
CA GLY A 338 -28.84 1.82 7.58
C GLY A 338 -28.46 3.22 7.10
N LEU A 339 -28.52 3.44 5.79
CA LEU A 339 -28.23 4.74 5.20
C LEU A 339 -29.22 5.82 5.66
N GLU A 340 -30.47 5.42 5.92
CA GLU A 340 -31.55 6.23 6.48
C GLU A 340 -31.25 6.79 7.88
N ASP A 341 -30.32 6.17 8.61
CA ASP A 341 -29.92 6.57 9.96
C ASP A 341 -28.70 7.51 9.98
N LEU A 342 -28.14 7.85 8.81
CA LEU A 342 -26.81 8.44 8.73
C LEU A 342 -26.64 9.72 9.55
N GLU A 343 -27.56 10.68 9.45
CA GLU A 343 -27.47 11.94 10.19
C GLU A 343 -27.54 11.75 11.71
N ARG A 344 -28.39 10.83 12.16
CA ARG A 344 -28.48 10.44 13.58
C ARG A 344 -27.15 9.86 14.03
N ILE A 345 -26.61 8.91 13.29
CA ILE A 345 -25.34 8.23 13.60
C ILE A 345 -24.18 9.23 13.68
N LEU A 346 -24.12 10.21 12.77
CA LEU A 346 -23.08 11.24 12.76
C LEU A 346 -23.23 12.28 13.90
N GLY A 347 -24.42 12.41 14.47
CA GLY A 347 -24.69 13.27 15.62
C GLY A 347 -24.43 12.59 16.98
N GLU A 348 -24.28 11.28 17.01
CA GLU A 348 -24.03 10.50 18.22
C GLU A 348 -22.53 10.43 18.57
N PRO A 349 -22.18 10.33 19.86
CA PRO A 349 -20.80 10.09 20.25
C PRO A 349 -20.30 8.73 19.70
N ARG A 350 -18.98 8.65 19.51
CA ARG A 350 -18.32 7.38 19.19
C ARG A 350 -18.44 6.43 20.38
N GLU A 351 -18.55 5.15 20.08
CA GLU A 351 -18.75 4.10 21.07
C GLU A 351 -17.42 3.78 21.73
N GLU A 352 -17.46 3.65 23.05
CA GLU A 352 -16.27 3.40 23.83
C GLU A 352 -16.04 1.90 24.06
N ASP A 353 -17.01 1.04 23.72
CA ASP A 353 -16.90 -0.41 23.90
C ASP A 353 -15.75 -1.02 23.08
N GLU A 354 -14.91 -1.78 23.79
CA GLU A 354 -13.74 -2.47 23.27
C GLU A 354 -13.98 -3.99 23.13
N THR A 355 -15.16 -4.48 23.49
CA THR A 355 -15.49 -5.90 23.46
C THR A 355 -15.35 -6.47 22.05
N TRP A 356 -15.85 -5.74 21.05
CA TRP A 356 -15.71 -6.11 19.64
C TRP A 356 -14.25 -6.07 19.14
N PRO A 357 -13.50 -4.97 19.28
CA PRO A 357 -12.08 -4.94 18.95
C PRO A 357 -11.27 -6.06 19.62
N ARG A 358 -11.47 -6.28 20.93
CA ARG A 358 -10.82 -7.36 21.69
C ARG A 358 -11.13 -8.73 21.09
N TRP A 359 -12.42 -9.04 20.90
CA TRP A 359 -12.83 -10.34 20.38
C TRP A 359 -12.31 -10.56 18.96
N LEU A 360 -12.47 -9.57 18.09
CA LEU A 360 -12.08 -9.64 16.69
C LEU A 360 -10.58 -9.91 16.54
N LEU A 361 -9.73 -9.15 17.23
CA LEU A 361 -8.27 -9.26 17.12
C LEU A 361 -7.71 -10.44 17.94
N GLY A 362 -8.34 -10.78 19.08
CA GLY A 362 -7.86 -11.83 19.97
C GLY A 362 -8.34 -13.25 19.62
N HIS A 363 -9.47 -13.40 18.93
CA HIS A 363 -10.12 -14.70 18.71
C HIS A 363 -10.35 -15.04 17.23
N TYR A 364 -10.59 -14.05 16.38
CA TYR A 364 -11.12 -14.28 15.03
C TYR A 364 -10.12 -13.96 13.91
N ALA A 365 -9.36 -12.87 14.05
CA ALA A 365 -8.38 -12.41 13.05
C ALA A 365 -7.01 -13.09 13.26
N ILE A 366 -6.86 -14.30 12.73
CA ILE A 366 -5.65 -15.13 12.82
C ILE A 366 -4.48 -14.48 12.06
N PRO A 367 -3.40 -14.05 12.73
CA PRO A 367 -2.20 -13.54 12.05
C PRO A 367 -1.45 -14.63 11.28
N ALA A 368 -0.67 -14.23 10.26
CA ALA A 368 0.14 -15.13 9.44
C ALA A 368 1.05 -16.04 10.28
N ALA A 369 1.66 -15.49 11.33
CA ALA A 369 2.57 -16.23 12.20
C ALA A 369 1.91 -17.46 12.85
N TYR A 370 0.62 -17.40 13.15
CA TYR A 370 -0.12 -18.52 13.73
C TYR A 370 -0.66 -19.47 12.66
N LEU A 371 -1.16 -18.93 11.53
CA LEU A 371 -1.63 -19.76 10.43
C LEU A 371 -0.49 -20.60 9.80
N HIS A 372 0.76 -20.12 9.89
CA HIS A 372 1.97 -20.80 9.44
C HIS A 372 2.76 -21.50 10.57
N ASP A 373 2.22 -21.52 11.78
CA ASP A 373 2.72 -22.38 12.86
C ASP A 373 1.98 -23.72 12.81
N GLY A 374 2.68 -24.77 12.38
CA GLY A 374 2.09 -26.09 12.25
C GLY A 374 1.53 -26.66 13.56
N ARG A 375 2.15 -26.36 14.71
CA ARG A 375 1.68 -26.85 16.01
C ARG A 375 0.40 -26.14 16.40
N TRP A 376 0.36 -24.81 16.23
CA TRP A 376 -0.82 -24.02 16.51
C TRP A 376 -1.98 -24.44 15.58
N LEU A 377 -1.74 -24.50 14.27
CA LEU A 377 -2.77 -24.83 13.28
C LEU A 377 -3.34 -26.23 13.52
N ARG A 378 -2.49 -27.25 13.76
CA ARG A 378 -2.96 -28.60 14.10
C ARG A 378 -3.85 -28.58 15.33
N ALA A 379 -3.39 -27.94 16.40
CA ALA A 379 -4.11 -27.91 17.65
C ALA A 379 -5.45 -27.16 17.51
N PHE A 380 -5.49 -26.08 16.72
CA PHE A 380 -6.73 -25.38 16.36
C PHE A 380 -7.71 -26.33 15.65
N LEU A 381 -7.27 -27.02 14.60
CA LEU A 381 -8.12 -27.94 13.83
C LEU A 381 -8.68 -29.08 14.68
N GLU A 382 -7.86 -29.70 15.53
CA GLU A 382 -8.27 -30.79 16.43
C GLU A 382 -9.28 -30.33 17.48
N ARG A 383 -9.08 -29.15 18.08
CA ARG A 383 -10.04 -28.56 19.04
C ARG A 383 -11.34 -28.17 18.35
N SER A 384 -11.27 -27.49 17.21
CA SER A 384 -12.44 -27.10 16.43
C SER A 384 -13.26 -28.31 15.99
N ARG A 385 -12.60 -29.39 15.56
CA ARG A 385 -13.28 -30.64 15.20
C ARG A 385 -13.94 -31.28 16.41
N SER A 386 -13.25 -31.33 17.55
CA SER A 386 -13.82 -31.89 18.79
C SER A 386 -15.06 -31.12 19.24
N ARG A 387 -15.03 -29.79 19.13
CA ARG A 387 -16.19 -28.92 19.43
C ARG A 387 -17.33 -29.13 18.45
N TRP A 388 -17.04 -29.24 17.16
CA TRP A 388 -18.04 -29.54 16.12
C TRP A 388 -18.72 -30.89 16.34
N ALA A 389 -17.96 -31.92 16.72
CA ALA A 389 -18.52 -33.23 17.05
C ALA A 389 -19.43 -33.22 18.29
N ALA A 390 -19.26 -32.24 19.19
CA ALA A 390 -20.09 -32.08 20.37
C ALA A 390 -21.43 -31.38 20.10
N GLY A 391 -21.57 -30.68 18.96
CA GLY A 391 -22.79 -29.97 18.60
C GLY A 391 -22.56 -28.81 17.63
N PRO A 392 -23.62 -28.04 17.33
CA PRO A 392 -23.49 -26.83 16.51
C PRO A 392 -22.51 -25.83 17.15
N PRO A 393 -21.90 -24.92 16.37
CA PRO A 393 -21.05 -23.88 16.93
C PRO A 393 -21.83 -23.04 17.95
N GLU A 394 -21.19 -22.79 19.09
CA GLU A 394 -21.67 -21.93 20.18
C GLU A 394 -20.84 -20.62 20.21
N PRO A 395 -21.29 -19.54 20.87
CA PRO A 395 -20.55 -18.27 20.94
C PRO A 395 -19.11 -18.40 21.45
N THR A 396 -18.80 -19.45 22.22
CA THR A 396 -17.48 -19.74 22.77
C THR A 396 -16.60 -20.61 21.87
N PHE A 397 -17.01 -20.88 20.61
CA PHE A 397 -16.28 -21.74 19.66
C PHE A 397 -14.84 -21.27 19.40
N PHE A 398 -14.58 -19.96 19.40
CA PHE A 398 -13.23 -19.42 19.26
C PHE A 398 -12.59 -19.17 20.64
N GLU A 399 -11.55 -19.92 20.94
CA GLU A 399 -10.62 -19.61 22.04
C GLU A 399 -9.72 -18.43 21.63
N PRO A 400 -9.12 -17.73 22.60
CA PRO A 400 -8.06 -16.77 22.29
C PRO A 400 -6.95 -17.43 21.46
N ILE A 401 -6.51 -16.75 20.40
CA ILE A 401 -5.40 -17.21 19.53
C ILE A 401 -4.10 -17.28 20.33
N ALA A 402 -3.87 -16.23 21.13
CA ALA A 402 -2.77 -15.98 22.08
C ALA A 402 -3.20 -14.83 23.02
N PRO A 403 -2.39 -14.41 24.01
CA PRO A 403 -2.61 -13.16 24.73
C PRO A 403 -2.76 -11.98 23.75
N LEU A 404 -3.71 -11.09 24.00
CA LEU A 404 -4.04 -10.02 23.06
C LEU A 404 -2.84 -9.12 22.78
N GLU A 405 -2.08 -8.81 23.83
CA GLU A 405 -0.91 -7.94 23.83
C GLU A 405 0.17 -8.49 22.89
N GLU A 406 0.35 -9.82 22.86
CA GLU A 406 1.29 -10.50 21.96
C GLU A 406 0.86 -10.36 20.49
N ILE A 407 -0.44 -10.53 20.21
CA ILE A 407 -1.00 -10.40 18.86
C ILE A 407 -0.84 -8.96 18.36
N LEU A 408 -1.17 -7.96 19.19
CA LEU A 408 -1.06 -6.55 18.84
C LEU A 408 0.41 -6.14 18.64
N ALA A 409 1.32 -6.59 19.51
CA ALA A 409 2.76 -6.36 19.34
C ALA A 409 3.29 -6.96 18.03
N HIS A 410 2.85 -8.17 17.66
CA HIS A 410 3.18 -8.78 16.38
C HIS A 410 2.72 -7.92 15.20
N HIS A 411 1.48 -7.43 15.22
CA HIS A 411 0.97 -6.53 14.18
C HIS A 411 1.79 -5.24 14.06
N LEU A 412 2.13 -4.61 15.18
CA LEU A 412 2.91 -3.37 15.18
C LEU A 412 4.33 -3.59 14.66
N SER A 413 4.96 -4.74 14.95
CA SER A 413 6.32 -5.05 14.48
C SER A 413 6.46 -5.09 12.95
N GLN A 414 5.36 -5.35 12.25
CA GLN A 414 5.31 -5.48 10.78
C GLN A 414 4.79 -4.22 10.08
N LEU A 415 4.24 -3.26 10.82
CA LEU A 415 3.50 -2.14 10.25
C LEU A 415 4.43 -1.09 9.60
N ASP A 416 5.62 -0.85 10.16
CA ASP A 416 6.48 0.23 9.66
C ASP A 416 7.10 -0.07 8.29
N SER A 417 7.41 -1.34 8.02
CA SER A 417 8.00 -1.79 6.75
C SER A 417 6.99 -1.90 5.61
N SER A 418 5.69 -1.89 5.94
CA SER A 418 4.61 -2.17 4.99
C SER A 418 3.84 -0.92 4.54
N VAL A 419 3.92 0.20 5.28
CA VAL A 419 3.34 1.49 4.87
C VAL A 419 4.28 2.16 3.87
N PRO A 420 3.87 2.38 2.60
CA PRO A 420 4.68 3.11 1.63
C PRO A 420 5.06 4.51 2.14
N HIS A 421 6.26 4.98 1.81
CA HIS A 421 6.67 6.35 2.10
C HIS A 421 5.94 7.32 1.16
N PRO A 422 5.51 8.51 1.63
CA PRO A 422 5.05 9.57 0.75
C PRO A 422 6.15 9.88 -0.29
N GLY A 423 5.84 9.69 -1.59
CA GLY A 423 6.79 9.92 -2.68
C GLY A 423 7.47 8.67 -3.25
N SER A 424 7.40 7.52 -2.57
CA SER A 424 7.75 6.24 -3.20
C SER A 424 6.68 5.91 -4.24
N SER A 425 6.90 6.31 -5.50
CA SER A 425 5.89 6.24 -6.55
C SER A 425 5.43 4.78 -6.75
N PRO A 426 4.19 4.43 -6.38
CA PRO A 426 3.66 3.08 -6.58
C PRO A 426 3.58 2.70 -8.06
N SER A 427 3.71 3.69 -8.96
CA SER A 427 3.66 3.49 -10.41
C SER A 427 4.80 2.60 -10.90
N ARG A 428 6.02 2.71 -10.33
CA ARG A 428 7.17 1.89 -10.75
C ARG A 428 6.99 0.43 -10.34
N ASP A 429 6.64 0.17 -9.08
CA ASP A 429 6.43 -1.20 -8.60
C ASP A 429 5.20 -1.84 -9.26
N ARG A 430 4.14 -1.08 -9.52
CA ARG A 430 2.98 -1.56 -10.31
C ARG A 430 3.33 -1.80 -11.77
N LEU A 431 4.17 -0.96 -12.38
CA LEU A 431 4.63 -1.18 -13.75
C LEU A 431 5.47 -2.46 -13.80
N LEU A 432 6.39 -2.64 -12.84
CA LEU A 432 7.21 -3.84 -12.71
C LEU A 432 6.37 -5.09 -12.43
N GLU A 433 5.37 -5.02 -11.57
CA GLU A 433 4.48 -6.15 -11.26
C GLU A 433 3.56 -6.48 -12.45
N ARG A 434 3.03 -5.48 -13.16
CA ARG A 434 2.28 -5.68 -14.42
C ARG A 434 3.18 -6.25 -15.51
N CYS A 435 4.40 -5.75 -15.65
CA CYS A 435 5.41 -6.26 -16.58
C CYS A 435 5.83 -7.69 -16.22
N ALA A 436 5.96 -8.04 -14.93
CA ALA A 436 6.30 -9.37 -14.46
C ALA A 436 5.16 -10.38 -14.71
N ARG A 437 3.90 -9.99 -14.44
CA ARG A 437 2.72 -10.81 -14.78
C ARG A 437 2.58 -11.00 -16.30
N PHE A 438 2.80 -9.95 -17.08
CA PHE A 438 2.80 -10.01 -18.54
C PHE A 438 3.94 -10.89 -19.09
N SER A 439 5.14 -10.78 -18.51
CA SER A 439 6.31 -11.60 -18.89
C SER A 439 6.13 -13.07 -18.49
N ALA A 440 5.53 -13.36 -17.32
CA ALA A 440 5.21 -14.72 -16.91
C ALA A 440 4.13 -15.36 -17.81
N GLN A 441 3.17 -14.57 -18.28
CA GLN A 441 2.19 -15.00 -19.29
C GLN A 441 2.84 -15.25 -20.66
N GLN A 442 3.86 -14.46 -21.04
CA GLN A 442 4.63 -14.69 -22.28
C GLN A 442 5.59 -15.88 -22.19
N ALA A 443 6.20 -16.14 -21.03
CA ALA A 443 7.12 -17.27 -20.83
C ALA A 443 6.43 -18.64 -20.95
N LEU A 444 5.10 -18.68 -20.83
CA LEU A 444 4.27 -19.87 -21.00
C LEU A 444 3.74 -20.06 -22.44
N ALA A 445 4.00 -19.11 -23.35
CA ALA A 445 3.58 -19.20 -24.74
C ALA A 445 4.73 -19.68 -25.65
N PRO A 446 4.58 -20.77 -26.42
CA PRO A 446 5.62 -21.22 -27.32
C PRO A 446 5.75 -20.27 -28.52
N SER A 447 6.95 -19.72 -28.70
CA SER A 447 7.46 -18.92 -29.83
C SER A 447 6.78 -17.56 -30.09
N ALA A 448 7.62 -16.52 -30.14
CA ALA A 448 7.27 -15.10 -30.25
C ALA A 448 6.57 -14.67 -31.57
N GLU A 449 6.21 -15.61 -32.44
CA GLU A 449 5.41 -15.32 -33.65
C GLU A 449 3.90 -15.44 -33.38
N GLY A 450 3.46 -16.24 -32.40
CA GLY A 450 2.02 -16.45 -32.13
C GLY A 450 1.35 -15.41 -31.22
N ALA A 451 2.10 -14.69 -30.38
CA ALA A 451 1.51 -13.76 -29.39
C ALA A 451 1.00 -12.44 -30.02
N ILE A 452 1.57 -12.02 -31.16
CA ILE A 452 1.07 -10.87 -31.90
C ILE A 452 -0.25 -11.22 -32.58
N GLU A 453 -0.38 -12.43 -33.12
CA GLU A 453 -1.61 -12.90 -33.78
C GLU A 453 -2.82 -12.91 -32.83
N TYR A 454 -2.66 -13.34 -31.57
CA TYR A 454 -3.76 -13.36 -30.60
C TYR A 454 -4.29 -11.95 -30.24
N SER A 455 -3.42 -10.94 -30.14
CA SER A 455 -3.87 -9.55 -29.89
C SER A 455 -4.46 -8.89 -31.14
N VAL A 456 -3.94 -9.23 -32.32
CA VAL A 456 -4.43 -8.71 -33.60
C VAL A 456 -5.79 -9.29 -33.93
N GLU A 457 -6.05 -10.58 -33.67
CA GLU A 457 -7.38 -11.18 -33.87
C GLU A 457 -8.46 -10.56 -32.98
N GLU A 458 -8.17 -10.29 -31.71
CA GLU A 458 -9.14 -9.64 -30.80
C GLU A 458 -9.40 -8.17 -31.20
N ILE A 459 -8.35 -7.44 -31.59
CA ILE A 459 -8.47 -6.06 -32.08
C ILE A 459 -9.25 -6.05 -33.41
N LEU A 460 -8.96 -6.96 -34.34
CA LEU A 460 -9.67 -7.08 -35.61
C LEU A 460 -11.12 -7.52 -35.39
N ALA A 461 -11.40 -8.43 -34.45
CA ALA A 461 -12.75 -8.84 -34.10
C ALA A 461 -13.56 -7.66 -33.52
N GLY A 462 -12.95 -6.85 -32.65
CA GLY A 462 -13.56 -5.64 -32.10
C GLY A 462 -13.76 -4.52 -33.13
N CYS A 463 -12.82 -4.37 -34.08
CA CYS A 463 -12.91 -3.40 -35.17
C CYS A 463 -13.94 -3.81 -36.24
N LEU A 464 -14.10 -5.12 -36.49
CA LEU A 464 -15.04 -5.66 -37.47
C LEU A 464 -16.43 -5.95 -36.90
N ALA A 465 -16.62 -5.88 -35.58
CA ALA A 465 -17.93 -6.08 -34.94
C ALA A 465 -19.05 -5.17 -35.50
N PRO A 466 -18.83 -3.87 -35.80
CA PRO A 466 -19.85 -3.02 -36.41
C PRO A 466 -20.21 -3.44 -37.85
N ALA A 467 -19.27 -4.01 -38.60
CA ALA A 467 -19.50 -4.48 -39.97
C ALA A 467 -20.50 -5.65 -40.03
N ARG A 468 -20.52 -6.50 -38.99
CA ARG A 468 -21.51 -7.58 -38.85
C ARG A 468 -22.95 -7.05 -38.69
N GLY A 469 -23.11 -5.79 -38.28
CA GLY A 469 -24.40 -5.08 -38.20
C GLY A 469 -24.65 -4.10 -39.36
N GLY A 470 -23.89 -4.17 -40.45
CA GLY A 470 -24.04 -3.28 -41.62
C GLY A 470 -23.42 -1.87 -41.46
N ARG A 471 -22.73 -1.59 -40.34
CA ARG A 471 -22.08 -0.30 -40.06
C ARG A 471 -20.63 -0.28 -40.54
N TRP A 472 -20.45 -0.30 -41.86
CA TRP A 472 -19.12 -0.43 -42.48
C TRP A 472 -18.21 0.78 -42.25
N GLU A 473 -18.75 2.01 -42.24
CA GLU A 473 -17.95 3.23 -41.99
C GLU A 473 -17.37 3.28 -40.57
N GLU A 474 -18.12 2.78 -39.58
CA GLU A 474 -17.66 2.68 -38.19
C GLU A 474 -16.57 1.61 -38.05
N ALA A 475 -16.72 0.47 -38.73
CA ALA A 475 -15.69 -0.57 -38.74
C ALA A 475 -14.38 -0.10 -39.40
N LEU A 476 -14.48 0.62 -40.52
CA LEU A 476 -13.33 1.21 -41.20
C LEU A 476 -12.61 2.25 -40.35
N THR A 477 -13.37 3.10 -39.64
CA THR A 477 -12.82 4.09 -38.70
C THR A 477 -12.04 3.43 -37.57
N ARG A 478 -12.58 2.33 -37.00
CA ARG A 478 -11.92 1.57 -35.93
C ARG A 478 -10.67 0.85 -36.42
N LEU A 479 -10.70 0.29 -37.63
CA LEU A 479 -9.53 -0.34 -38.25
C LEU A 479 -8.39 0.66 -38.47
N ASP A 480 -8.69 1.89 -38.92
CA ASP A 480 -7.68 2.93 -39.10
C ASP A 480 -7.07 3.41 -37.78
N GLN A 481 -7.87 3.52 -36.72
CA GLN A 481 -7.38 3.85 -35.37
C GLN A 481 -6.50 2.74 -34.79
N ALA A 482 -6.90 1.48 -34.95
CA ALA A 482 -6.13 0.32 -34.52
C ALA A 482 -4.78 0.22 -35.26
N ARG A 483 -4.78 0.46 -36.58
CA ARG A 483 -3.56 0.53 -37.38
C ARG A 483 -2.60 1.59 -36.84
N GLY A 484 -3.08 2.82 -36.60
CA GLY A 484 -2.23 3.89 -36.06
C GLY A 484 -1.68 3.60 -34.66
N HIS A 485 -2.38 2.84 -33.82
CA HIS A 485 -1.86 2.40 -32.52
C HIS A 485 -0.81 1.29 -32.66
N LEU A 486 -1.04 0.31 -33.53
CA LEU A 486 -0.07 -0.76 -33.80
C LEU A 486 1.21 -0.21 -34.43
N GLU A 487 1.10 0.72 -35.38
CA GLU A 487 2.25 1.39 -36.00
C GLU A 487 3.08 2.17 -34.97
N ARG A 488 2.45 2.97 -34.10
CA ARG A 488 3.15 3.69 -33.01
C ARG A 488 3.79 2.75 -31.98
N MET A 489 3.16 1.63 -31.69
CA MET A 489 3.70 0.63 -30.77
C MET A 489 4.90 -0.09 -31.38
N LEU A 490 4.84 -0.43 -32.66
CA LEU A 490 5.96 -1.03 -33.40
C LEU A 490 7.12 -0.03 -33.59
N GLU A 491 6.83 1.24 -33.86
CA GLU A 491 7.81 2.32 -33.88
C GLU A 491 8.47 2.52 -32.50
N TRP A 492 7.68 2.50 -31.42
CA TRP A 492 8.22 2.61 -30.05
C TRP A 492 9.08 1.40 -29.69
N ILE A 493 8.65 0.18 -29.99
CA ILE A 493 9.44 -1.04 -29.75
C ILE A 493 10.72 -1.03 -30.60
N GLY A 494 10.64 -0.60 -31.86
CA GLY A 494 11.79 -0.44 -32.75
C GLY A 494 12.78 0.60 -32.24
N ALA A 495 12.28 1.78 -31.82
CA ALA A 495 13.09 2.88 -31.30
C ALA A 495 13.72 2.57 -29.93
N ASN A 496 13.12 1.69 -29.14
CA ASN A 496 13.55 1.36 -27.79
C ASN A 496 14.09 -0.07 -27.65
N ARG A 497 14.32 -0.78 -28.75
CA ARG A 497 14.81 -2.17 -28.76
C ARG A 497 16.10 -2.34 -27.95
N ALA A 498 17.04 -1.39 -28.08
CA ALA A 498 18.28 -1.39 -27.31
C ALA A 498 18.04 -1.19 -25.79
N LEU A 499 17.04 -0.40 -25.39
CA LEU A 499 16.68 -0.21 -23.98
C LEU A 499 15.99 -1.43 -23.39
N VAL A 500 15.17 -2.13 -24.17
CA VAL A 500 14.51 -3.39 -23.77
C VAL A 500 15.54 -4.51 -23.61
N GLU A 501 16.49 -4.63 -24.54
CA GLU A 501 17.60 -5.60 -24.47
C GLU A 501 18.57 -5.25 -23.31
N GLN A 502 18.84 -3.96 -23.06
CA GLN A 502 19.63 -3.50 -21.92
C GLN A 502 18.93 -3.75 -20.57
N ALA A 503 17.61 -3.57 -20.48
CA ALA A 503 16.85 -3.83 -19.26
C ALA A 503 16.87 -5.32 -18.89
N SER A 504 16.74 -6.22 -19.87
CA SER A 504 16.83 -7.67 -19.65
C SER A 504 18.24 -8.11 -19.23
N ALA A 505 19.29 -7.52 -19.82
CA ALA A 505 20.67 -7.77 -19.43
C ALA A 505 21.01 -7.21 -18.03
N ALA A 506 20.46 -6.04 -17.67
CA ALA A 506 20.63 -5.44 -16.35
C ALA A 506 19.95 -6.26 -15.25
N ASP A 507 18.80 -6.88 -15.55
CA ASP A 507 18.09 -7.74 -14.59
C ASP A 507 18.84 -9.06 -14.33
N ALA A 508 19.37 -9.68 -15.39
CA ALA A 508 20.25 -10.86 -15.26
C ALA A 508 21.55 -10.53 -14.49
N ALA A 509 22.15 -9.37 -14.75
CA ALA A 509 23.32 -8.88 -14.02
C ALA A 509 22.99 -8.59 -12.55
N GLY A 510 21.81 -8.02 -12.26
CA GLY A 510 21.31 -7.78 -10.91
C GLY A 510 21.11 -9.05 -10.10
N GLN A 511 20.54 -10.10 -10.71
CA GLN A 511 20.37 -11.40 -10.06
C GLN A 511 21.70 -12.10 -9.77
N ALA A 512 22.67 -12.03 -10.70
CA ALA A 512 24.01 -12.57 -10.48
C ALA A 512 24.75 -11.83 -9.36
N ALA A 513 24.67 -10.49 -9.35
CA ALA A 513 25.25 -9.65 -8.31
C ALA A 513 24.61 -9.90 -6.93
N GLY A 514 23.30 -10.13 -6.87
CA GLY A 514 22.59 -10.51 -5.64
C GLY A 514 23.14 -11.81 -5.04
N LYS A 515 23.35 -12.83 -5.87
CA LYS A 515 23.94 -14.12 -5.43
C LYS A 515 25.38 -13.98 -4.95
N TRP A 516 26.17 -13.09 -5.55
CA TRP A 516 27.53 -12.82 -5.07
C TRP A 516 27.54 -12.12 -3.71
N LEU A 517 26.57 -11.24 -3.44
CA LEU A 517 26.41 -10.63 -2.13
C LEU A 517 25.94 -11.65 -1.07
N ASP A 518 25.05 -12.58 -1.42
CA ASP A 518 24.67 -13.69 -0.52
C ASP A 518 25.89 -14.54 -0.14
N GLN A 519 26.73 -14.86 -1.12
CA GLN A 519 27.97 -15.60 -0.90
C GLN A 519 28.95 -14.81 -0.03
N ALA A 520 29.09 -13.50 -0.28
CA ALA A 520 29.97 -12.63 0.50
C ALA A 520 29.51 -12.51 1.97
N GLU A 521 28.20 -12.46 2.23
CA GLU A 521 27.65 -12.45 3.59
C GLU A 521 27.91 -13.74 4.37
N ALA A 522 28.03 -14.87 3.67
CA ALA A 522 28.28 -16.19 4.26
C ALA A 522 29.77 -16.51 4.47
N LEU A 523 30.70 -15.65 4.02
CA LEU A 523 32.14 -15.88 4.17
C LEU A 523 32.64 -15.53 5.58
N ASP A 524 33.43 -16.42 6.16
CA ASP A 524 34.15 -16.18 7.43
C ASP A 524 35.35 -15.23 7.27
N ASP A 525 35.81 -14.98 6.03
CA ASP A 525 36.89 -14.05 5.71
C ASP A 525 36.34 -12.66 5.33
N PRO A 526 36.41 -11.67 6.24
CA PRO A 526 35.85 -10.35 6.00
C PRO A 526 36.59 -9.56 4.91
N ALA A 527 37.86 -9.89 4.63
CA ALA A 527 38.63 -9.22 3.58
C ALA A 527 38.19 -9.71 2.19
N LEU A 528 37.94 -11.01 2.05
CA LEU A 528 37.41 -11.58 0.80
C LEU A 528 35.96 -11.14 0.57
N ALA A 529 35.13 -11.12 1.62
CA ALA A 529 33.76 -10.61 1.55
C ALA A 529 33.71 -9.13 1.09
N ALA A 530 34.64 -8.30 1.58
CA ALA A 530 34.73 -6.90 1.19
C ALA A 530 35.14 -6.74 -0.28
N GLN A 531 36.11 -7.54 -0.76
CA GLN A 531 36.50 -7.55 -2.17
C GLN A 531 35.34 -7.93 -3.10
N ILE A 532 34.50 -8.89 -2.69
CA ILE A 532 33.32 -9.27 -3.47
C ILE A 532 32.29 -8.13 -3.49
N ALA A 533 32.03 -7.49 -2.35
CA ALA A 533 31.12 -6.34 -2.28
C ALA A 533 31.62 -5.17 -3.15
N GLU A 534 32.90 -4.82 -3.09
CA GLU A 534 33.52 -3.79 -3.93
C GLU A 534 33.43 -4.14 -5.43
N LYS A 535 33.69 -5.42 -5.78
CA LYS A 535 33.57 -5.91 -7.15
C LYS A 535 32.14 -5.77 -7.66
N VAL A 536 31.15 -6.15 -6.84
CA VAL A 536 29.73 -5.98 -7.16
C VAL A 536 29.41 -4.50 -7.37
N LEU A 537 29.78 -3.62 -6.44
CA LEU A 537 29.51 -2.18 -6.51
C LEU A 537 30.18 -1.48 -7.71
N SER A 538 31.26 -2.05 -8.25
CA SER A 538 31.90 -1.56 -9.47
C SER A 538 31.15 -1.90 -10.77
N LEU A 539 30.09 -2.72 -10.71
CA LEU A 539 29.32 -3.11 -11.90
C LEU A 539 28.42 -1.94 -12.37
N PRO A 540 28.50 -1.53 -13.66
CA PRO A 540 27.80 -0.34 -14.17
C PRO A 540 26.28 -0.49 -14.29
N ALA A 541 25.73 -1.70 -14.19
CA ALA A 541 24.31 -2.00 -14.40
C ALA A 541 23.52 -2.36 -13.11
N LEU A 542 24.05 -2.02 -11.93
CA LEU A 542 23.37 -2.34 -10.68
C LEU A 542 22.10 -1.50 -10.47
N THR A 543 21.01 -2.19 -10.13
CA THR A 543 19.78 -1.55 -9.65
C THR A 543 19.95 -1.10 -8.19
N GLY A 544 19.14 -0.12 -7.76
CA GLY A 544 19.24 0.49 -6.43
C GLY A 544 19.19 -0.50 -5.27
N VAL A 545 18.40 -1.58 -5.37
CA VAL A 545 18.27 -2.60 -4.31
C VAL A 545 19.57 -3.38 -4.10
N VAL A 546 20.24 -3.81 -5.18
CA VAL A 546 21.47 -4.60 -5.11
C VAL A 546 22.66 -3.71 -4.71
N ARG A 547 22.70 -2.48 -5.22
CA ARG A 547 23.70 -1.47 -4.83
C ARG A 547 23.64 -1.15 -3.33
N ALA A 548 22.46 -0.78 -2.83
CA ALA A 548 22.28 -0.45 -1.41
C ALA A 548 22.63 -1.65 -0.49
N ARG A 549 22.35 -2.88 -0.94
CA ARG A 549 22.75 -4.09 -0.22
C ARG A 549 24.27 -4.27 -0.18
N GLY A 550 24.96 -4.04 -1.30
CA GLY A 550 26.43 -4.07 -1.37
C GLY A 550 27.09 -3.03 -0.47
N GLU A 551 26.56 -1.80 -0.46
CA GLU A 551 27.04 -0.70 0.39
C GLU A 551 26.87 -1.02 1.89
N ARG A 552 25.70 -1.55 2.30
CA ARG A 552 25.47 -2.00 3.68
C ARG A 552 26.38 -3.15 4.10
N LEU A 553 26.67 -4.08 3.19
CA LEU A 553 27.62 -5.15 3.46
C LEU A 553 29.04 -4.60 3.65
N LEU A 554 29.48 -3.70 2.76
CA LEU A 554 30.80 -3.07 2.84
C LEU A 554 30.96 -2.24 4.13
N SER A 555 29.95 -1.48 4.54
CA SER A 555 29.92 -0.75 5.81
C SER A 555 30.12 -1.67 7.01
N ARG A 556 29.40 -2.79 7.08
CA ARG A 556 29.51 -3.77 8.17
C ARG A 556 30.90 -4.43 8.22
N LEU A 557 31.47 -4.77 7.06
CA LEU A 557 32.78 -5.40 6.95
C LEU A 557 33.93 -4.44 7.28
N ALA A 558 33.81 -3.18 6.90
CA ALA A 558 34.77 -2.13 7.25
C ALA A 558 34.85 -1.90 8.76
N ARG A 559 33.70 -1.90 9.46
CA ARG A 559 33.65 -1.83 10.93
C ARG A 559 34.31 -3.02 11.61
N ARG A 560 34.11 -4.24 11.08
CA ARG A 560 34.71 -5.47 11.63
C ARG A 560 36.22 -5.59 11.39
N SER A 561 36.72 -5.08 10.27
CA SER A 561 38.12 -5.25 9.85
C SER A 561 39.05 -4.09 10.25
N GLY A 562 38.51 -3.00 10.81
CA GLY A 562 39.27 -1.78 11.11
C GLY A 562 39.73 -1.01 9.86
N ARG A 563 39.26 -1.37 8.67
CA ARG A 563 39.60 -0.73 7.39
C ARG A 563 38.59 0.34 6.98
N LEU A 564 38.32 1.27 7.89
CA LEU A 564 37.28 2.31 7.72
C LEU A 564 37.57 3.27 6.55
N GLY A 565 38.85 3.52 6.24
CA GLY A 565 39.24 4.49 5.19
C GLY A 565 38.73 4.15 3.78
N ALA A 566 38.70 2.86 3.41
CA ALA A 566 38.26 2.44 2.07
C ALA A 566 36.74 2.59 1.87
N ALA A 567 35.95 2.32 2.91
CA ALA A 567 34.49 2.47 2.86
C ALA A 567 34.07 3.95 2.82
N VAL A 568 34.80 4.82 3.54
CA VAL A 568 34.58 6.28 3.52
C VAL A 568 34.93 6.86 2.16
N ASP A 569 36.08 6.49 1.58
CA ASP A 569 36.47 6.95 0.23
C ASP A 569 35.46 6.48 -0.83
N HIS A 570 34.94 5.24 -0.71
CA HIS A 570 33.88 4.76 -1.59
C HIS A 570 32.57 5.56 -1.46
N GLY A 571 32.12 5.82 -0.23
CA GLY A 571 30.91 6.62 0.02
C GLY A 571 31.03 8.06 -0.48
N LEU A 572 32.18 8.70 -0.26
CA LEU A 572 32.45 10.06 -0.75
C LEU A 572 32.49 10.12 -2.28
N ARG A 573 33.09 9.13 -2.95
CA ARG A 573 33.09 9.06 -4.42
C ARG A 573 31.69 8.79 -4.99
N ALA A 574 30.87 8.00 -4.31
CA ALA A 574 29.49 7.75 -4.71
C ALA A 574 28.65 9.04 -4.64
N LEU A 575 28.76 9.79 -3.54
CA LEU A 575 28.12 11.11 -3.36
C LEU A 575 28.64 12.16 -4.35
N ALA A 576 29.94 12.14 -4.67
CA ALA A 576 30.51 13.04 -5.66
C ALA A 576 30.00 12.77 -7.08
N ALA A 577 29.69 11.51 -7.39
CA ALA A 577 29.18 11.10 -8.69
C ALA A 577 27.68 11.40 -8.86
N ASP A 578 26.90 11.28 -7.79
CA ASP A 578 25.47 11.63 -7.76
C ASP A 578 25.04 12.03 -6.32
N PRO A 579 24.95 13.34 -6.02
CA PRO A 579 24.66 13.85 -4.67
C PRO A 579 23.28 13.48 -4.13
N PHE A 580 22.38 12.97 -4.97
CA PHE A 580 20.97 12.73 -4.64
C PHE A 580 20.62 11.24 -4.50
N GLN A 581 21.61 10.34 -4.54
CA GLN A 581 21.39 8.91 -4.28
C GLN A 581 21.47 8.56 -2.79
N ASP A 582 20.40 7.97 -2.26
CA ASP A 582 20.27 7.51 -0.86
C ASP A 582 21.38 6.55 -0.42
N GLY A 583 21.98 5.77 -1.32
CA GLY A 583 22.97 4.73 -0.99
C GLY A 583 24.33 5.26 -0.50
N GLY A 584 24.85 6.33 -1.12
CA GLY A 584 26.08 6.97 -0.65
C GLY A 584 25.91 7.65 0.71
N GLN A 585 24.73 8.22 0.94
CA GLN A 585 24.31 8.84 2.20
C GLN A 585 24.18 7.79 3.32
N GLU A 586 23.47 6.67 3.09
CA GLU A 586 23.34 5.57 4.05
C GLU A 586 24.70 4.97 4.47
N LEU A 587 25.65 4.85 3.52
CA LEU A 587 26.99 4.35 3.79
C LEU A 587 27.78 5.29 4.71
N LEU A 588 27.72 6.60 4.47
CA LEU A 588 28.39 7.60 5.32
C LEU A 588 27.74 7.72 6.70
N ASP A 589 26.42 7.77 6.77
CA ASP A 589 25.68 7.87 8.04
C ASP A 589 26.00 6.68 8.95
N GLY A 590 26.18 5.48 8.39
CA GLY A 590 26.62 4.31 9.14
C GLY A 590 28.07 4.35 9.63
N LEU A 591 28.95 5.17 9.06
CA LEU A 591 30.38 5.22 9.39
C LEU A 591 30.73 6.31 10.42
N LEU A 592 29.86 7.31 10.63
CA LEU A 592 30.14 8.53 11.40
C LEU A 592 30.20 8.38 12.94
N ASP A 593 30.10 7.16 13.49
CA ASP A 593 30.17 6.89 14.93
C ASP A 593 31.61 6.75 15.50
N ALA A 594 32.67 6.86 14.68
CA ALA A 594 34.06 6.63 15.10
C ALA A 594 34.97 7.87 14.89
N PRO A 595 35.73 8.34 15.91
CA PRO A 595 36.62 9.51 15.79
C PRO A 595 37.69 9.40 14.70
N GLU A 596 38.19 8.19 14.41
CA GLU A 596 39.16 7.99 13.34
C GLU A 596 38.57 8.19 11.93
N VAL A 597 37.24 8.03 11.79
CA VAL A 597 36.51 8.22 10.52
C VAL A 597 36.42 9.68 10.13
N LEU A 598 36.25 10.59 11.10
CA LEU A 598 36.15 12.02 10.84
C LEU A 598 37.48 12.60 10.32
N ALA A 599 38.61 12.14 10.84
CA ALA A 599 39.93 12.57 10.40
C ALA A 599 40.35 12.00 9.04
N ALA A 600 39.81 10.83 8.66
CA ALA A 600 40.02 10.22 7.34
C ALA A 600 39.06 10.81 6.30
N GLY A 601 37.77 10.95 6.64
CA GLY A 601 36.73 11.52 5.79
C GLY A 601 36.97 12.99 5.47
N ARG A 602 37.44 13.79 6.44
CA ARG A 602 37.84 15.17 6.18
C ARG A 602 38.96 15.27 5.14
N ARG A 603 40.03 14.48 5.29
CA ARG A 603 41.16 14.48 4.33
C ARG A 603 40.72 14.04 2.95
N ALA A 604 39.92 12.98 2.85
CA ALA A 604 39.37 12.52 1.57
C ALA A 604 38.42 13.54 0.93
N ALA A 605 37.59 14.22 1.71
CA ALA A 605 36.72 15.30 1.21
C ALA A 605 37.51 16.53 0.76
N GLU A 606 38.59 16.88 1.44
CA GLU A 606 39.52 17.95 1.03
C GLU A 606 40.22 17.59 -0.30
N ASP A 607 40.71 16.35 -0.44
CA ASP A 607 41.34 15.85 -1.67
C ASP A 607 40.37 15.82 -2.88
N LEU A 608 39.07 15.67 -2.63
CA LEU A 608 38.01 15.66 -3.64
C LEU A 608 37.36 17.04 -3.88
N GLY A 609 37.80 18.11 -3.19
CA GLY A 609 37.23 19.44 -3.30
C GLY A 609 35.85 19.62 -2.66
N LEU A 610 35.43 18.69 -1.79
CA LEU A 610 34.15 18.65 -1.09
C LEU A 610 34.24 19.06 0.38
N GLY A 611 35.39 19.63 0.80
CA GLY A 611 35.66 19.96 2.20
C GLY A 611 34.61 20.87 2.86
N GLU A 612 34.08 21.85 2.12
CA GLU A 612 33.03 22.75 2.62
C GLU A 612 31.68 22.03 2.82
N TYR A 613 31.34 21.08 1.94
CA TYR A 613 30.11 20.28 2.00
C TYR A 613 30.13 19.28 3.17
N PHE A 614 31.28 18.62 3.37
CA PHE A 614 31.50 17.69 4.49
C PHE A 614 31.39 18.40 5.85
N CYS A 615 31.94 19.63 5.95
CA CYS A 615 31.85 20.46 7.16
C CYS A 615 30.43 20.98 7.41
N LEU A 616 29.67 21.33 6.37
CA LEU A 616 28.27 21.77 6.49
C LEU A 616 27.37 20.64 7.01
N HIS A 617 27.58 19.41 6.53
CA HIS A 617 26.84 18.23 7.00
C HIS A 617 27.13 17.91 8.47
N LEU A 618 28.39 18.00 8.90
CA LEU A 618 28.77 17.81 10.31
C LEU A 618 28.17 18.89 11.23
N ALA A 619 27.93 20.10 10.73
CA ALA A 619 27.30 21.18 11.48
C ALA A 619 25.77 21.04 11.60
N LEU A 620 25.14 20.26 10.71
CA LEU A 620 23.68 20.07 10.64
C LEU A 620 23.21 18.75 11.27
N ALA A 621 24.11 17.80 11.54
CA ALA A 621 23.78 16.57 12.26
C ALA A 621 23.71 16.85 13.78
N PRO A 622 22.57 16.65 14.45
CA PRO A 622 22.50 16.81 15.90
C PRO A 622 23.25 15.67 16.58
N PRO A 623 24.02 15.91 17.66
CA PRO A 623 24.61 14.82 18.42
C PRO A 623 23.49 13.98 19.04
N ALA A 624 23.60 12.65 18.93
CA ALA A 624 22.67 11.74 19.59
C ALA A 624 22.91 11.78 21.13
N GLY A 625 22.08 12.54 21.85
CA GLY A 625 22.03 12.59 23.31
C GLY A 625 22.81 13.75 23.98
N ASP A 626 22.58 13.94 25.28
CA ASP A 626 23.06 15.07 26.12
C ASP A 626 24.59 15.15 26.35
N GLN A 627 25.41 14.34 25.68
CA GLN A 627 26.87 14.41 25.83
C GLN A 627 27.50 15.29 24.76
N ARG A 628 27.87 16.52 25.13
CA ARG A 628 28.82 17.31 24.34
C ARG A 628 30.20 16.65 24.36
N TRP A 629 30.77 16.40 23.19
CA TRP A 629 32.04 15.69 23.05
C TRP A 629 33.23 16.55 23.53
N PRO A 630 34.24 15.96 24.21
CA PRO A 630 35.48 16.66 24.53
C PRO A 630 36.22 17.07 23.24
N GLY A 631 36.42 18.38 23.03
CA GLY A 631 37.16 18.91 21.87
C GLY A 631 36.30 19.59 20.79
N TRP A 632 34.97 19.60 20.91
CA TRP A 632 34.07 20.29 19.96
C TRP A 632 34.43 21.79 19.79
N GLU A 633 34.86 22.44 20.87
CA GLU A 633 35.25 23.85 20.89
C GLU A 633 36.54 24.13 20.11
N GLN A 634 37.47 23.17 20.06
CA GLN A 634 38.72 23.29 19.28
C GLN A 634 38.46 23.09 17.78
N LEU A 635 37.49 22.27 17.43
CA LEU A 635 37.04 22.10 16.04
C LEU A 635 36.36 23.38 15.52
N TRP A 636 35.57 24.03 16.37
CA TRP A 636 34.87 25.28 16.06
C TRP A 636 35.81 26.49 15.99
N ALA A 637 36.80 26.58 16.87
CA ALA A 637 37.75 27.70 16.93
C ALA A 637 38.72 27.77 15.74
N GLY A 638 38.82 26.71 14.93
CA GLY A 638 39.65 26.68 13.71
C GLY A 638 38.96 27.26 12.46
N LEU A 639 37.68 27.62 12.54
CA LEU A 639 36.89 28.14 11.42
C LEU A 639 36.80 29.68 11.49
N ALA A 640 37.23 30.39 10.44
CA ALA A 640 37.04 31.84 10.29
C ALA A 640 36.71 32.20 8.82
N PRO A 641 35.81 33.16 8.50
CA PRO A 641 34.82 33.89 9.32
C PRO A 641 33.36 33.70 8.78
N PRO A 642 32.33 34.43 9.30
CA PRO A 642 31.31 33.91 10.20
C PRO A 642 29.97 33.54 9.53
N LEU A 643 29.44 32.37 9.87
CA LEU A 643 28.01 32.05 9.71
C LEU A 643 27.23 32.66 10.88
N ILE A 644 26.17 33.40 10.56
CA ILE A 644 25.25 34.02 11.53
C ILE A 644 24.40 32.93 12.17
N TYR A 645 24.48 32.79 13.50
CA TYR A 645 23.59 31.92 14.28
C TYR A 645 22.55 32.78 14.98
N LEU A 646 21.27 32.59 14.69
CA LEU A 646 20.15 33.06 15.53
C LEU A 646 19.60 31.84 16.26
N GLY A 647 20.22 31.49 17.38
CA GLY A 647 19.71 30.47 18.30
C GLY A 647 18.97 31.13 19.45
N ALA A 648 17.71 30.75 19.66
CA ALA A 648 17.04 30.99 20.92
C ALA A 648 17.60 30.02 21.97
N ALA A 649 18.31 30.53 22.97
CA ALA A 649 18.50 29.81 24.23
C ALA A 649 17.28 30.11 25.10
N GLU A 650 16.49 29.09 25.43
CA GLU A 650 15.26 29.26 26.23
C GLU A 650 15.52 29.62 27.70
N ASP A 651 16.78 29.64 28.16
CA ASP A 651 17.13 30.05 29.52
C ASP A 651 18.36 30.98 29.55
N ALA A 652 18.15 32.29 29.40
CA ALA A 652 19.13 33.31 29.76
C ALA A 652 18.45 34.49 30.48
N PRO A 653 18.97 34.94 31.64
CA PRO A 653 18.29 35.91 32.49
C PRO A 653 18.31 37.33 31.90
N ALA A 654 17.22 38.05 32.15
CA ALA A 654 16.95 39.41 31.70
C ALA A 654 17.96 40.44 32.23
N SER A 655 19.09 40.62 31.53
CA SER A 655 19.79 41.91 31.39
C SER A 655 21.00 41.76 30.48
N GLY A 656 21.08 42.56 29.40
CA GLY A 656 22.33 42.77 28.67
C GLY A 656 22.18 42.97 27.16
N GLU A 657 22.33 44.23 26.74
CA GLU A 657 22.54 44.78 25.39
C GLU A 657 22.96 43.81 24.27
N ALA A 658 22.16 43.76 23.20
CA ALA A 658 22.59 43.20 21.92
C ALA A 658 23.43 44.24 21.16
N ARG A 659 24.72 43.94 20.93
CA ARG A 659 25.57 44.68 19.98
C ARG A 659 25.32 44.18 18.56
N VAL A 660 24.95 45.09 17.67
CA VAL A 660 24.95 44.85 16.22
C VAL A 660 26.39 45.03 15.71
N LEU A 661 26.96 43.98 15.12
CA LEU A 661 28.20 44.08 14.34
C LEU A 661 27.83 44.22 12.86
N GLU A 662 28.39 45.23 12.20
CA GLU A 662 28.20 45.50 10.76
C GLU A 662 28.81 44.39 9.89
N ALA A 663 28.06 43.94 8.88
CA ALA A 663 28.54 43.00 7.86
C ALA A 663 29.28 43.73 6.71
N PRO A 664 30.31 43.14 6.08
CA PRO A 664 31.05 43.79 5.01
C PRO A 664 30.34 43.71 3.63
N SER A 665 30.55 44.78 2.85
CA SER A 665 30.25 45.03 1.42
C SER A 665 29.19 44.20 0.68
N GLY A 666 28.23 44.90 0.08
CA GLY A 666 27.03 44.35 -0.60
C GLY A 666 27.25 43.43 -1.82
N GLU A 667 28.47 43.25 -2.32
CA GLU A 667 28.74 42.30 -3.42
C GLU A 667 28.59 40.83 -2.98
N LEU A 668 29.00 40.50 -1.74
CA LEU A 668 28.92 39.12 -1.24
C LEU A 668 27.46 38.70 -0.95
N THR A 669 26.66 39.64 -0.46
CA THR A 669 25.22 39.44 -0.21
C THR A 669 24.45 39.27 -1.52
N ALA A 670 24.82 40.00 -2.57
CA ALA A 670 24.21 39.87 -3.89
C ALA A 670 24.50 38.51 -4.55
N ALA A 671 25.74 38.02 -4.47
CA ALA A 671 26.12 36.72 -5.03
C ALA A 671 25.44 35.53 -4.33
N LEU A 672 25.22 35.62 -3.02
CA LEU A 672 24.48 34.61 -2.25
C LEU A 672 22.98 34.64 -2.55
N LEU A 673 22.38 35.82 -2.73
CA LEU A 673 20.98 35.98 -3.14
C LEU A 673 20.73 35.49 -4.57
N GLU A 674 21.64 35.77 -5.50
CA GLU A 674 21.56 35.31 -6.89
C GLU A 674 21.65 33.77 -6.97
N ARG A 675 22.55 33.15 -6.20
CA ARG A 675 22.64 31.68 -6.11
C ARG A 675 21.43 31.04 -5.42
N ALA A 676 20.90 31.65 -4.37
CA ALA A 676 19.69 31.16 -3.71
C ALA A 676 18.49 31.23 -4.68
N LEU A 677 18.32 32.35 -5.40
CA LEU A 677 17.23 32.54 -6.35
C LEU A 677 17.31 31.60 -7.56
N LEU A 678 18.51 31.27 -8.05
CA LEU A 678 18.68 30.28 -9.13
C LEU A 678 18.22 28.86 -8.72
N VAL A 679 18.42 28.47 -7.46
CA VAL A 679 17.90 27.19 -6.91
C VAL A 679 16.36 27.20 -6.82
N PHE A 680 15.73 28.37 -6.67
CA PHE A 680 14.26 28.50 -6.59
C PHE A 680 13.53 28.49 -7.94
N VAL A 681 14.22 28.75 -9.06
CA VAL A 681 13.58 28.88 -10.40
C VAL A 681 13.54 27.56 -11.16
N GLU A 682 14.42 26.60 -10.87
CA GLU A 682 14.52 25.36 -11.64
C GLU A 682 13.59 24.22 -11.15
N ASP A 683 13.03 24.31 -9.94
CA ASP A 683 12.05 23.33 -9.43
C ASP A 683 11.00 23.97 -8.47
N PRO A 684 9.76 24.22 -8.94
CA PRO A 684 8.68 24.79 -8.12
C PRO A 684 8.23 23.92 -6.94
N ALA A 685 8.49 22.60 -6.97
CA ALA A 685 8.09 21.68 -5.92
C ALA A 685 8.93 21.86 -4.64
N SER A 686 10.20 22.22 -4.81
CA SER A 686 11.14 22.46 -3.70
C SER A 686 10.83 23.72 -2.90
N ALA A 687 10.26 24.74 -3.56
CA ALA A 687 9.82 25.97 -2.89
C ALA A 687 8.69 25.75 -1.87
N VAL A 688 7.84 24.73 -2.09
CA VAL A 688 6.74 24.39 -1.19
C VAL A 688 7.23 23.58 0.02
N ALA A 689 8.28 22.76 -0.16
CA ALA A 689 8.86 21.97 0.92
C ALA A 689 9.63 22.84 1.94
N CYS A 690 10.38 23.84 1.48
CA CYS A 690 11.06 24.78 2.38
C CYS A 690 10.10 25.68 3.16
N ALA A 691 8.95 26.05 2.57
CA ALA A 691 7.92 26.83 3.27
C ALA A 691 7.13 26.00 4.31
N ALA A 692 7.14 24.66 4.20
CA ALA A 692 6.40 23.76 5.09
C ALA A 692 7.21 23.32 6.33
N ALA A 693 8.55 23.41 6.29
CA ALA A 693 9.41 23.16 7.44
C ALA A 693 9.54 24.45 8.27
N GLY A 694 8.60 24.66 9.20
CA GLY A 694 8.47 25.85 10.05
C GLY A 694 9.69 26.15 10.94
N SER A 695 10.74 26.69 10.34
CA SER A 695 11.81 27.40 11.03
C SER A 695 11.44 28.89 11.02
N SER A 696 11.21 29.42 12.22
CA SER A 696 10.74 30.77 12.48
C SER A 696 11.73 31.81 11.93
N GLY A 697 11.47 32.32 10.73
CA GLY A 697 12.21 33.43 10.17
C GLY A 697 12.13 33.49 8.65
N VAL A 698 11.02 34.02 8.13
CA VAL A 698 10.88 34.85 6.90
C VAL A 698 9.38 34.95 6.62
N PHE A 699 8.77 36.08 7.01
CA PHE A 699 7.44 36.46 6.53
C PHE A 699 7.61 37.25 5.22
N LEU A 700 7.25 36.66 4.08
CA LEU A 700 6.84 37.42 2.91
C LEU A 700 5.35 37.17 2.68
N ALA A 701 4.55 38.13 3.16
CA ALA A 701 3.10 38.09 3.16
C ALA A 701 2.53 38.14 1.74
N ARG A 702 1.83 37.08 1.33
CA ARG A 702 1.03 37.04 0.09
C ARG A 702 -0.40 37.60 0.27
N GLU A 703 -0.77 38.04 1.47
CA GLU A 703 -2.11 38.59 1.78
C GLU A 703 -2.17 40.13 1.95
N GLY A 704 -1.05 40.85 1.79
CA GLY A 704 -1.01 42.32 1.89
C GLY A 704 -1.36 43.09 0.61
N TRP A 705 -1.47 42.42 -0.55
CA TRP A 705 -1.56 43.08 -1.85
C TRP A 705 -2.98 43.37 -2.34
N ALA A 706 -4.02 42.76 -1.74
CA ALA A 706 -5.40 42.93 -2.19
C ALA A 706 -6.24 43.92 -1.35
N ARG A 707 -5.66 44.61 -0.37
CA ARG A 707 -6.39 45.53 0.52
C ARG A 707 -5.77 46.92 0.73
N LEU A 708 -4.79 47.32 -0.09
CA LEU A 708 -4.18 48.66 -0.04
C LEU A 708 -4.34 49.43 -1.36
N VAL A 709 -5.54 49.36 -1.94
CA VAL A 709 -6.06 50.39 -2.85
C VAL A 709 -7.25 51.04 -2.17
N ASP A 710 -6.97 51.73 -1.07
CA ASP A 710 -7.75 52.91 -0.73
C ASP A 710 -6.82 53.97 -0.13
N SER A 711 -7.04 55.19 -0.58
CA SER A 711 -6.14 56.33 -0.52
C SER A 711 -5.86 56.81 0.90
N SER A 712 -4.61 56.68 1.36
CA SER A 712 -3.87 57.67 2.18
C SER A 712 -2.63 57.02 2.79
N VAL A 713 -1.45 57.53 2.43
CA VAL A 713 -0.21 57.68 3.25
C VAL A 713 0.92 57.90 2.23
N VAL A 714 1.30 59.16 2.05
CA VAL A 714 2.32 59.63 1.09
C VAL A 714 3.67 59.95 1.76
N GLU A 715 3.88 59.66 3.05
CA GLU A 715 4.96 60.37 3.80
C GLU A 715 6.18 59.56 4.25
N CYS A 716 6.62 58.51 3.54
CA CYS A 716 7.86 57.80 3.93
C CYS A 716 8.80 57.34 2.80
N LEU A 717 8.84 58.03 1.65
CA LEU A 717 9.74 57.66 0.53
C LEU A 717 10.80 58.72 0.19
N SER A 718 11.54 59.22 1.18
CA SER A 718 12.65 60.16 0.97
C SER A 718 13.94 59.72 1.68
N GLY A 719 14.34 58.45 1.48
CA GLY A 719 15.60 57.89 1.98
C GLY A 719 16.48 57.26 0.89
N PRO A 720 17.81 57.19 1.10
CA PRO A 720 18.81 56.74 0.11
C PRO A 720 18.65 55.29 -0.38
N TRP A 721 17.78 54.51 0.26
CA TRP A 721 17.46 53.14 -0.11
C TRP A 721 16.48 53.01 -1.29
N GLY A 722 15.74 54.08 -1.63
CA GLY A 722 14.81 54.07 -2.77
C GLY A 722 15.54 53.90 -4.12
N ARG A 723 16.64 54.63 -4.32
CA ARG A 723 17.45 54.55 -5.55
C ARG A 723 18.26 53.26 -5.70
N LEU A 724 18.70 52.65 -4.60
CA LEU A 724 19.45 51.39 -4.64
C LEU A 724 18.57 50.20 -5.02
N ARG A 725 17.28 50.22 -4.66
CA ARG A 725 16.32 49.18 -5.04
C ARG A 725 15.95 49.23 -6.53
N GLU A 726 15.80 50.41 -7.10
CA GLU A 726 15.52 50.57 -8.53
C GLU A 726 16.71 50.11 -9.40
N LEU A 727 17.94 50.43 -9.00
CA LEU A 727 19.15 50.02 -9.73
C LEU A 727 19.40 48.50 -9.68
N ALA A 728 19.16 47.87 -8.52
CA ALA A 728 19.31 46.41 -8.39
C ALA A 728 18.22 45.63 -9.13
N ALA A 729 16.98 46.13 -9.15
CA ALA A 729 15.90 45.52 -9.91
C ALA A 729 16.13 45.60 -11.42
N ALA A 730 16.59 46.75 -11.93
CA ALA A 730 16.89 46.94 -13.34
C ALA A 730 18.05 46.05 -13.84
N ASP A 731 19.12 45.90 -13.05
CA ASP A 731 20.27 45.06 -13.41
C ASP A 731 19.93 43.55 -13.40
N VAL A 732 19.13 43.11 -12.43
CA VAL A 732 18.67 41.71 -12.36
C VAL A 732 17.71 41.38 -13.50
N LEU A 733 16.79 42.30 -13.83
CA LEU A 733 15.84 42.11 -14.92
C LEU A 733 16.52 42.15 -16.29
N GLY A 734 17.54 43.00 -16.47
CA GLY A 734 18.35 43.02 -17.69
C GLY A 734 19.10 41.71 -17.93
N ARG A 735 19.73 41.15 -16.88
CA ARG A 735 20.44 39.86 -16.97
C ARG A 735 19.49 38.67 -17.18
N LEU A 736 18.25 38.76 -16.70
CA LEU A 736 17.19 37.77 -16.91
C LEU A 736 16.70 37.77 -18.36
N ASP A 737 16.46 38.94 -18.96
CA ASP A 737 16.03 39.04 -20.36
C ASP A 737 17.16 38.67 -21.34
N GLU A 738 18.43 38.97 -21.01
CA GLU A 738 19.59 38.50 -21.78
C GLU A 738 19.71 36.97 -21.83
N ARG A 739 19.33 36.28 -20.74
CA ARG A 739 19.39 34.82 -20.66
C ARG A 739 18.12 34.13 -21.17
N LEU A 740 16.98 34.80 -21.12
CA LEU A 740 15.68 34.31 -21.56
C LEU A 740 14.93 35.41 -22.33
N PRO A 741 15.25 35.60 -23.64
CA PRO A 741 14.72 36.73 -24.40
C PRO A 741 13.19 36.73 -24.48
N GLY A 742 12.56 37.80 -24.01
CA GLY A 742 11.11 38.00 -24.07
C GLY A 742 10.35 37.64 -22.79
N LEU A 743 11.06 37.29 -21.71
CA LEU A 743 10.45 37.01 -20.40
C LEU A 743 10.05 38.31 -19.66
N VAL A 744 10.73 39.42 -19.96
CA VAL A 744 10.50 40.71 -19.29
C VAL A 744 9.81 41.66 -20.28
N ASN A 745 8.61 42.13 -19.95
CA ASN A 745 7.95 43.19 -20.71
C ASN A 745 8.50 44.56 -20.27
N PRO A 746 9.22 45.30 -21.14
CA PRO A 746 9.86 46.55 -20.77
C PRO A 746 8.91 47.67 -20.36
N GLU A 747 7.64 47.61 -20.78
CA GLU A 747 6.62 48.62 -20.42
C GLU A 747 5.98 48.35 -19.05
N ALA A 748 6.16 47.16 -18.47
CA ALA A 748 5.57 46.76 -17.20
C ALA A 748 6.53 46.88 -16.00
N VAL A 749 7.83 47.07 -16.26
CA VAL A 749 8.89 47.37 -15.27
C VAL A 749 9.02 48.88 -15.14
#